data_AF-A0A7V3SMK5-F1
#
_entry.id   AF-A0A7V3SMK5-F1
#
_cell.length_a   1.000
_cell.length_b   1.000
_cell.length_c   1.000
_cell.angle_alpha   90.00
_cell.angle_beta   90.00
_cell.angle_gamma   90.00
#
_symmetry.space_group_name_H-M   'P 1'
#
loop_
_entity.id
_entity.type
_entity.pdbx_description
1 polymer ?
#
loop_
_entity_poly.entity_id
_entity_poly.type
_entity_poly.pdbx_seq_one_letter_code
_entity_poly.pdbx_strand_id
1 'polypeptide(L)'
;MQAIAQAEHIDWIGEVTPHTETVLDFALPARCRFDHTRLVRLVCPMDGNQSVGAAFTASFFGQQPEDRPSSWRPTPSGPDGYIRLFGGALVQRADDDPLVEIAPAAQANRWLPERVLTDISGARAIVNRPSAREHLDVVLVDSPNGVYFGARRLGTGYLWRVGGRVESAQKGIVRSLVTGVLEKRGVQGRIGLIVLPNAPRSGGWAAVTVDEWQESLRELEASSGGRLRVQQINSVPQLMQAMRDGWCLAVINPYGEWLPVLPKGGIEATLESIRHFVQNGGHWFEVGGYPFFYALQPAPYFSMRVSYPTAFADFLHWETLSGNASLYRVQPRDWQPWDREHLFVPGWLAWGGDENGGYAEHAFGTYVPAGSRWRAPVVRLHVGKTVQQALQMYAKANGIHRRLSQKMPRPLLERFKRAVLVYYTGNAREKLQALPHLPVPSLIHFADYLKGGFDKEYPDHLPPHPSFGTTQEFAAFLREARRRGHLVMPYTNPTWWCDDPKGPTFQREGDAPLLRTLDGQLSRERYGQNEGFTICFWHPAVQRANRRTRQQFTEQFPVDILFQDQCGARGWLYDTNPASPSPCAYTEGLLSMAAEDSAVVPLSTEGGWDRVAEYESQLCGMAWSLIPTEYAPDWRTLLREQFPPHAWEVFPLAQFLAHDKTAMVMHDLGQFVTNREVLAWVLGLGFGISARVSATALSHDSTREWLRWLSRLQHSVCARYIGEPLLAFRHERIGKGEGVLRADFGRVRVVANLNPHPQQVTLGRQNVSLASFGFYAAGEGMLAANLQAVGKHAFGEEGISFVIEKRASCADLWVYTRAGESLAVPWQSRQRSTLRLRWDSGATIQTAARDGTLPLTIPTALSRQLVPPPASLAKRAPREWNPKPAIGVLDMPGLSPVWSKITPAEWLRALQESRLTKEWNVSVRAISSVGELIRALDAGVTRWFAIVNPYGELFPAEGEWAPMLERIKRYVQNGGIWWETAGYSFFIASYPQRGGWRQQVIGTRGLETLGLPIGGGKVEQPPEPLRVTEEGRRWLGERLSEQVSARRSVVNRGLPRSPDAPLHAAVVSGVRDDFIGGYRLGGWGWLWRIGGFYPNPDVAIPVVVAVLERLYSHLPLPPERDTVRRVWHATIT
;
A
#
# COMPACT_ATOMS: atom_id res chain seq x y z
N MET A 1 -24.40 -28.39 -29.72
CA MET A 1 -24.45 -26.91 -29.68
C MET A 1 -25.48 -26.42 -30.69
N GLN A 2 -26.33 -25.48 -30.30
CA GLN A 2 -27.28 -24.81 -31.18
C GLN A 2 -26.96 -23.32 -31.21
N ALA A 3 -26.92 -22.72 -32.41
CA ALA A 3 -26.83 -21.28 -32.61
C ALA A 3 -28.17 -20.78 -33.14
N ILE A 4 -28.77 -19.81 -32.45
CA ILE A 4 -30.08 -19.25 -32.79
C ILE A 4 -29.86 -17.79 -33.19
N ALA A 5 -30.00 -17.52 -34.48
CA ALA A 5 -29.94 -16.15 -35.00
C ALA A 5 -31.26 -15.42 -34.68
N GLN A 6 -31.13 -14.25 -34.07
CA GLN A 6 -32.20 -13.29 -33.82
C GLN A 6 -31.91 -12.02 -34.63
N ALA A 7 -32.89 -11.13 -34.75
CA ALA A 7 -32.74 -9.90 -35.54
C ALA A 7 -31.56 -9.02 -35.09
N GLU A 8 -31.20 -9.04 -33.80
CA GLU A 8 -30.17 -8.17 -33.22
C GLU A 8 -28.99 -8.92 -32.55
N HIS A 9 -29.04 -10.25 -32.48
CA HIS A 9 -28.02 -11.07 -31.81
C HIS A 9 -28.02 -12.52 -32.25
N ILE A 10 -26.98 -13.25 -31.82
CA ILE A 10 -26.90 -14.71 -31.93
C ILE A 10 -26.79 -15.26 -30.52
N ASP A 11 -27.65 -16.24 -30.20
CA ASP A 11 -27.59 -16.99 -28.95
C ASP A 11 -26.99 -18.38 -29.20
N TRP A 12 -25.98 -18.75 -28.42
CA TRP A 12 -25.44 -20.10 -28.37
C TRP A 12 -25.95 -20.84 -27.15
N ILE A 13 -26.36 -22.08 -27.39
CA ILE A 13 -26.82 -23.01 -26.37
C ILE A 13 -25.98 -24.28 -26.48
N GLY A 14 -25.25 -24.58 -25.41
CA GLY A 14 -24.44 -25.78 -25.26
C GLY A 14 -25.16 -26.85 -24.45
N GLU A 15 -24.95 -28.09 -24.81
CA GLU A 15 -25.35 -29.24 -24.02
C GLU A 15 -24.25 -30.30 -24.13
N VAL A 16 -23.95 -30.95 -23.01
CA VAL A 16 -22.90 -31.97 -22.91
C VAL A 16 -23.44 -33.19 -22.15
N THR A 17 -23.10 -34.37 -22.67
CA THR A 17 -23.34 -35.66 -22.04
C THR A 17 -22.05 -36.47 -22.16
N PRO A 18 -21.12 -36.39 -21.20
CA PRO A 18 -19.87 -37.11 -21.32
C PRO A 18 -20.09 -38.62 -21.13
N HIS A 19 -19.33 -39.43 -21.86
CA HIS A 19 -19.47 -40.89 -21.80
C HIS A 19 -18.48 -41.55 -20.83
N THR A 20 -17.32 -40.95 -20.59
CA THR A 20 -16.20 -41.58 -19.89
C THR A 20 -15.76 -40.83 -18.64
N GLU A 21 -15.53 -39.51 -18.75
CA GLU A 21 -14.96 -38.69 -17.68
C GLU A 21 -15.90 -37.55 -17.28
N THR A 22 -15.73 -37.06 -16.05
CA THR A 22 -16.45 -35.88 -15.59
C THR A 22 -15.97 -34.64 -16.33
N VAL A 23 -16.89 -33.87 -16.91
CA VAL A 23 -16.55 -32.57 -17.52
C VAL A 23 -16.55 -31.50 -16.43
N LEU A 24 -15.38 -30.87 -16.26
CA LEU A 24 -15.19 -29.73 -15.34
C LEU A 24 -15.26 -28.39 -16.06
N ASP A 25 -14.79 -28.33 -17.31
CA ASP A 25 -14.73 -27.10 -18.09
C ASP A 25 -15.51 -27.23 -19.39
N PHE A 26 -16.39 -26.27 -19.68
CA PHE A 26 -17.16 -26.23 -20.93
C PHE A 26 -17.05 -24.87 -21.62
N ALA A 27 -16.23 -24.79 -22.68
CA ALA A 27 -16.05 -23.58 -23.47
C ALA A 27 -17.23 -23.35 -24.42
N LEU A 28 -17.83 -22.15 -24.37
CA LEU A 28 -18.93 -21.75 -25.25
C LEU A 28 -18.86 -20.25 -25.53
N PRO A 29 -18.73 -19.80 -26.79
CA PRO A 29 -18.28 -20.60 -27.94
C PRO A 29 -16.83 -21.11 -27.75
N ALA A 30 -16.32 -21.85 -28.72
CA ALA A 30 -14.88 -22.10 -28.83
C ALA A 30 -14.11 -20.77 -28.93
N ARG A 31 -12.78 -20.81 -28.75
CA ARG A 31 -11.89 -19.64 -28.81
C ARG A 31 -12.22 -18.73 -30.01
N CYS A 32 -12.63 -17.50 -29.71
CA CYS A 32 -12.92 -16.47 -30.70
C CYS A 32 -11.62 -15.84 -31.18
N ARG A 33 -11.44 -15.72 -32.49
CA ARG A 33 -10.24 -15.17 -33.13
C ARG A 33 -10.55 -13.85 -33.84
N PHE A 34 -9.61 -12.92 -33.83
CA PHE A 34 -9.75 -11.65 -34.53
C PHE A 34 -8.39 -11.09 -35.00
N ASP A 35 -8.45 -10.35 -36.12
CA ASP A 35 -7.32 -9.59 -36.63
C ASP A 35 -7.09 -8.37 -35.73
N HIS A 36 -6.01 -8.40 -34.96
CA HIS A 36 -5.69 -7.33 -34.01
C HIS A 36 -5.32 -6.02 -34.71
N THR A 37 -4.91 -6.04 -35.98
CA THR A 37 -4.55 -4.81 -36.71
C THR A 37 -5.76 -3.93 -37.03
N ARG A 38 -6.97 -4.52 -37.00
CA ARG A 38 -8.25 -3.81 -37.14
C ARG A 38 -8.91 -3.45 -35.82
N LEU A 39 -8.34 -3.89 -34.69
CA LEU A 39 -8.85 -3.61 -33.37
C LEU A 39 -8.53 -2.17 -32.97
N VAL A 40 -9.53 -1.42 -32.53
CA VAL A 40 -9.30 -0.17 -31.78
C VAL A 40 -8.97 -0.54 -30.35
N ARG A 41 -9.87 -1.29 -29.69
CA ARG A 41 -9.67 -1.85 -28.36
C ARG A 41 -10.61 -3.02 -28.06
N LEU A 42 -10.21 -3.89 -27.13
CA LEU A 42 -11.03 -4.91 -26.50
C LEU A 42 -11.29 -4.50 -25.04
N VAL A 43 -12.54 -4.22 -24.70
CA VAL A 43 -12.97 -3.95 -23.32
C VAL A 43 -13.19 -5.27 -22.60
N CYS A 44 -12.51 -5.43 -21.48
CA CYS A 44 -12.52 -6.64 -20.66
C CYS A 44 -12.90 -6.32 -19.21
N PRO A 45 -13.52 -7.27 -18.50
CA PRO A 45 -13.72 -7.17 -17.07
C PRO A 45 -12.41 -7.48 -16.36
N MET A 46 -12.29 -7.01 -15.14
CA MET A 46 -11.17 -7.31 -14.26
C MET A 46 -11.72 -7.89 -12.96
N ASP A 47 -10.86 -8.56 -12.20
CA ASP A 47 -11.17 -8.97 -10.83
C ASP A 47 -11.64 -7.74 -10.01
N GLY A 48 -12.77 -7.90 -9.33
CA GLY A 48 -13.46 -6.89 -8.53
C GLY A 48 -12.67 -6.31 -7.35
N ASN A 49 -11.57 -6.94 -6.95
CA ASN A 49 -10.61 -6.36 -6.02
C ASN A 49 -9.53 -5.55 -6.73
N GLN A 50 -9.20 -5.92 -7.97
CA GLN A 50 -8.02 -5.42 -8.66
C GLN A 50 -8.28 -4.14 -9.45
N SER A 51 -9.36 -4.07 -10.22
CA SER A 51 -9.57 -2.96 -11.16
C SER A 51 -11.05 -2.80 -11.52
N VAL A 52 -11.40 -1.60 -12.01
CA VAL A 52 -12.75 -1.25 -12.50
C VAL A 52 -13.08 -1.83 -13.88
N GLY A 53 -12.12 -2.52 -14.51
CA GLY A 53 -12.12 -2.91 -15.91
C GLY A 53 -10.93 -2.31 -16.66
N ALA A 54 -10.69 -2.79 -17.86
CA ALA A 54 -9.63 -2.27 -18.74
C ALA A 54 -10.03 -2.39 -20.20
N ALA A 55 -9.46 -1.54 -21.05
CA ALA A 55 -9.48 -1.75 -22.49
C ALA A 55 -8.06 -1.98 -23.01
N PHE A 56 -7.89 -3.04 -23.80
CA PHE A 56 -6.63 -3.45 -24.39
C PHE A 56 -6.59 -3.07 -25.86
N THR A 57 -5.54 -2.39 -26.30
CA THR A 57 -5.42 -1.89 -27.68
C THR A 57 -4.84 -2.96 -28.61
N ALA A 58 -4.79 -2.67 -29.92
CA ALA A 58 -4.16 -3.55 -30.91
C ALA A 58 -2.74 -4.03 -30.54
N SER A 59 -1.94 -3.21 -29.85
CA SER A 59 -0.55 -3.57 -29.51
C SER A 59 -0.45 -4.61 -28.40
N PHE A 60 -1.49 -4.78 -27.57
CA PHE A 60 -1.53 -5.85 -26.56
C PHE A 60 -1.53 -7.24 -27.21
N PHE A 61 -2.26 -7.38 -28.32
CA PHE A 61 -2.46 -8.66 -29.01
C PHE A 61 -1.38 -8.96 -30.05
N GLY A 62 -0.54 -7.98 -30.39
CA GLY A 62 0.59 -8.17 -31.29
C GLY A 62 1.78 -8.85 -30.63
N GLN A 63 2.70 -9.35 -31.46
CA GLN A 63 3.98 -9.90 -30.99
C GLN A 63 4.83 -8.78 -30.36
N GLN A 64 5.35 -9.06 -29.17
CA GLN A 64 6.26 -8.18 -28.45
C GLN A 64 7.71 -8.44 -28.89
N PRO A 65 8.57 -7.40 -28.89
CA PRO A 65 10.00 -7.56 -29.17
C PRO A 65 10.69 -8.56 -28.22
N GLU A 66 11.64 -9.36 -28.71
CA GLU A 66 12.37 -10.35 -27.89
C GLU A 66 13.17 -9.72 -26.73
N ASP A 67 13.63 -8.49 -26.90
CA ASP A 67 14.34 -7.72 -25.86
C ASP A 67 13.39 -7.04 -24.86
N ARG A 68 12.09 -7.02 -25.16
CA ARG A 68 11.04 -6.53 -24.27
C ARG A 68 9.78 -7.41 -24.40
N PRO A 69 9.87 -8.71 -24.04
CA PRO A 69 8.77 -9.65 -24.21
C PRO A 69 7.59 -9.31 -23.29
N SER A 70 6.45 -9.96 -23.50
CA SER A 70 5.27 -9.74 -22.66
C SER A 70 5.49 -10.18 -21.21
N SER A 71 6.21 -11.28 -21.04
CA SER A 71 6.64 -11.83 -19.75
C SER A 71 7.78 -12.81 -19.96
N TRP A 72 8.22 -13.46 -18.89
CA TRP A 72 9.21 -14.53 -18.95
C TRP A 72 8.65 -15.80 -18.29
N ARG A 73 8.80 -16.95 -18.94
CA ARG A 73 8.27 -18.23 -18.48
C ARG A 73 9.40 -19.20 -18.14
N PRO A 74 9.46 -19.72 -16.90
CA PRO A 74 10.40 -20.79 -16.57
C PRO A 74 9.91 -22.11 -17.17
N THR A 75 10.79 -22.82 -17.88
CA THR A 75 10.54 -24.14 -18.45
C THR A 75 11.55 -25.12 -17.86
N PRO A 76 11.13 -26.24 -17.24
CA PRO A 76 12.05 -27.22 -16.68
C PRO A 76 13.05 -27.70 -17.72
N SER A 77 14.34 -27.61 -17.39
CA SER A 77 15.45 -28.17 -18.17
C SER A 77 16.15 -29.29 -17.42
N GLY A 78 15.86 -29.46 -16.12
CA GLY A 78 16.41 -30.52 -15.29
C GLY A 78 17.82 -30.21 -14.77
N PRO A 79 18.48 -31.19 -14.12
CA PRO A 79 19.74 -30.97 -13.41
C PRO A 79 20.96 -30.81 -14.32
N ASP A 80 20.82 -31.10 -15.62
CA ASP A 80 21.95 -31.23 -16.55
C ASP A 80 22.81 -29.98 -16.66
N GLY A 81 22.21 -28.78 -16.59
CA GLY A 81 22.96 -27.53 -16.63
C GLY A 81 23.96 -27.41 -15.48
N TYR A 82 23.54 -27.79 -14.26
CA TYR A 82 24.43 -27.86 -13.11
C TYR A 82 25.48 -28.96 -13.30
N ILE A 83 25.08 -30.18 -13.69
CA ILE A 83 26.00 -31.31 -13.86
C ILE A 83 27.10 -30.96 -14.87
N ARG A 84 26.76 -30.33 -15.99
CA ARG A 84 27.71 -29.90 -17.04
C ARG A 84 28.72 -28.86 -16.58
N LEU A 85 28.35 -28.00 -15.64
CA LEU A 85 29.19 -26.91 -15.14
C LEU A 85 29.89 -27.22 -13.82
N PHE A 86 29.35 -28.15 -13.01
CA PHE A 86 29.83 -28.50 -11.66
C PHE A 86 30.32 -29.95 -11.51
N GLY A 87 30.06 -30.83 -12.48
CA GLY A 87 30.66 -32.17 -12.56
C GLY A 87 29.83 -33.30 -11.96
N GLY A 88 28.72 -33.00 -11.29
CA GLY A 88 27.81 -33.99 -10.69
C GLY A 88 26.54 -33.34 -10.16
N ALA A 89 25.65 -34.12 -9.56
CA ALA A 89 24.36 -33.61 -9.05
C ALA A 89 24.50 -32.89 -7.70
N LEU A 90 23.51 -32.08 -7.34
CA LEU A 90 23.36 -31.55 -5.98
C LEU A 90 22.88 -32.61 -5.00
N VAL A 91 23.17 -32.41 -3.72
CA VAL A 91 22.50 -33.15 -2.64
C VAL A 91 21.09 -32.59 -2.50
N GLN A 92 20.08 -33.40 -2.81
CA GLN A 92 18.67 -33.01 -2.64
C GLN A 92 18.15 -33.42 -1.26
N ARG A 93 17.67 -32.43 -0.52
CA ARG A 93 16.93 -32.59 0.74
C ARG A 93 15.47 -32.15 0.54
N ALA A 94 14.63 -32.30 1.56
CA ALA A 94 13.23 -31.87 1.49
C ALA A 94 13.10 -30.37 1.16
N ASP A 95 12.00 -29.98 0.52
CA ASP A 95 11.77 -28.59 0.10
C ASP A 95 11.50 -27.66 1.29
N ASP A 96 10.96 -28.23 2.37
CA ASP A 96 10.61 -27.62 3.65
C ASP A 96 11.66 -27.87 4.76
N ASP A 97 12.92 -28.14 4.37
CA ASP A 97 14.03 -28.36 5.31
C ASP A 97 14.19 -27.16 6.28
N PRO A 98 14.35 -27.39 7.60
CA PRO A 98 14.43 -26.31 8.56
C PRO A 98 15.73 -25.51 8.44
N LEU A 99 15.72 -24.30 9.00
CA LEU A 99 16.91 -23.45 9.12
C LEU A 99 17.99 -24.12 9.98
N VAL A 100 19.22 -24.17 9.46
CA VAL A 100 20.41 -24.63 10.20
C VAL A 100 21.41 -23.50 10.39
N GLU A 101 22.24 -23.60 11.42
CA GLU A 101 23.36 -22.67 11.63
C GLU A 101 24.37 -22.78 10.49
N ILE A 102 24.87 -21.63 10.05
CA ILE A 102 25.94 -21.50 9.07
C ILE A 102 27.17 -20.85 9.71
N ALA A 103 28.35 -21.20 9.22
CA ALA A 103 29.61 -20.68 9.74
C ALA A 103 30.64 -20.41 8.63
N PRO A 104 31.55 -19.43 8.80
CA PRO A 104 32.67 -19.23 7.88
C PRO A 104 33.55 -20.49 7.81
N ALA A 105 33.89 -20.92 6.59
CA ALA A 105 34.86 -21.99 6.37
C ALA A 105 36.31 -21.46 6.42
N ALA A 106 37.30 -22.36 6.51
CA ALA A 106 38.71 -22.00 6.66
C ALA A 106 39.24 -21.05 5.56
N GLN A 107 38.68 -21.11 4.35
CA GLN A 107 39.10 -20.25 3.23
C GLN A 107 38.36 -18.91 3.17
N ALA A 108 37.36 -18.68 4.04
CA ALA A 108 36.47 -17.52 3.98
C ALA A 108 37.21 -16.18 4.06
N ASN A 109 38.22 -16.07 4.91
CA ASN A 109 39.00 -14.84 5.13
C ASN A 109 39.79 -14.36 3.89
N ARG A 110 40.09 -15.27 2.94
CA ARG A 110 40.75 -14.94 1.67
C ARG A 110 39.81 -14.26 0.69
N TRP A 111 38.52 -14.58 0.77
CA TRP A 111 37.52 -14.18 -0.22
C TRP A 111 36.49 -13.18 0.31
N LEU A 112 36.35 -13.04 1.63
CA LEU A 112 35.40 -12.15 2.27
C LEU A 112 36.11 -11.12 3.16
N PRO A 113 35.57 -9.89 3.25
CA PRO A 113 36.01 -8.91 4.23
C PRO A 113 35.58 -9.34 5.65
N GLU A 114 36.32 -8.87 6.66
CA GLU A 114 36.11 -9.27 8.06
C GLU A 114 34.67 -9.00 8.54
N ARG A 115 34.10 -7.85 8.15
CA ARG A 115 32.70 -7.51 8.44
C ARG A 115 31.71 -8.61 8.04
N VAL A 116 31.90 -9.22 6.86
CA VAL A 116 31.00 -10.27 6.36
C VAL A 116 31.21 -11.57 7.12
N LEU A 117 32.44 -11.87 7.56
CA LEU A 117 32.72 -13.04 8.40
C LEU A 117 32.00 -12.94 9.77
N THR A 118 31.97 -11.73 10.35
CA THR A 118 31.23 -11.45 11.58
C THR A 118 29.73 -11.62 11.35
N ASP A 119 29.19 -11.08 10.27
CA ASP A 119 27.75 -11.14 9.96
C ASP A 119 27.22 -12.57 9.77
N ILE A 120 28.05 -13.48 9.24
CA ILE A 120 27.63 -14.88 9.00
C ILE A 120 27.86 -15.80 10.20
N SER A 121 28.66 -15.39 11.19
CA SER A 121 28.95 -16.22 12.36
C SER A 121 27.72 -16.32 13.27
N GLY A 122 27.09 -17.50 13.34
CA GLY A 122 25.85 -17.74 14.10
C GLY A 122 24.57 -17.38 13.35
N ALA A 123 24.67 -17.05 12.06
CA ALA A 123 23.51 -16.87 11.20
C ALA A 123 22.84 -18.23 10.89
N ARG A 124 21.57 -18.19 10.47
CA ARG A 124 20.81 -19.40 10.09
C ARG A 124 20.26 -19.31 8.68
N ALA A 125 20.36 -20.39 7.93
CA ALA A 125 19.89 -20.48 6.54
C ALA A 125 19.31 -21.85 6.20
N ILE A 126 18.50 -21.91 5.14
CA ILE A 126 17.99 -23.17 4.57
C ILE A 126 19.07 -23.73 3.65
N VAL A 127 19.56 -24.93 3.94
CA VAL A 127 20.65 -25.58 3.20
C VAL A 127 20.18 -26.92 2.65
N ASN A 128 19.22 -26.86 1.72
CA ASN A 128 18.52 -28.02 1.18
C ASN A 128 18.92 -28.41 -0.26
N ARG A 129 19.84 -27.65 -0.87
CA ARG A 129 20.43 -27.92 -2.19
C ARG A 129 21.96 -27.78 -2.19
N PRO A 130 22.71 -28.24 -1.17
CA PRO A 130 24.15 -28.00 -1.13
C PRO A 130 24.87 -28.75 -2.25
N SER A 131 25.97 -28.18 -2.74
CA SER A 131 26.89 -28.91 -3.61
C SER A 131 27.58 -30.00 -2.81
N ALA A 132 27.80 -31.16 -3.41
CA ALA A 132 28.78 -32.08 -2.88
C ALA A 132 30.15 -31.36 -2.80
N ARG A 133 30.91 -31.60 -1.73
CA ARG A 133 32.11 -30.80 -1.43
C ARG A 133 33.17 -30.94 -2.51
N GLU A 134 33.27 -32.13 -3.10
CA GLU A 134 34.14 -32.48 -4.21
C GLU A 134 33.83 -31.73 -5.52
N HIS A 135 32.65 -31.13 -5.65
CA HIS A 135 32.29 -30.30 -6.80
C HIS A 135 32.79 -28.85 -6.67
N LEU A 136 33.34 -28.46 -5.50
CA LEU A 136 33.76 -27.10 -5.20
C LEU A 136 35.26 -27.02 -4.90
N ASP A 137 35.93 -26.06 -5.54
CA ASP A 137 37.34 -25.74 -5.27
C ASP A 137 37.47 -24.76 -4.10
N VAL A 138 36.43 -23.95 -3.86
CA VAL A 138 36.38 -22.93 -2.82
C VAL A 138 35.10 -23.09 -2.00
N VAL A 139 35.25 -23.21 -0.69
CA VAL A 139 34.14 -23.23 0.27
C VAL A 139 34.31 -22.05 1.21
N LEU A 140 33.31 -21.17 1.26
CA LEU A 140 33.33 -19.96 2.10
C LEU A 140 32.40 -20.07 3.30
N VAL A 141 31.27 -20.74 3.16
CA VAL A 141 30.29 -20.92 4.23
C VAL A 141 29.82 -22.36 4.29
N ASP A 142 29.89 -22.95 5.48
CA ASP A 142 29.57 -24.35 5.75
C ASP A 142 28.40 -24.47 6.72
N SER A 143 27.80 -25.67 6.78
CA SER A 143 26.70 -26.00 7.70
C SER A 143 26.66 -27.50 7.99
N PRO A 144 25.90 -27.94 9.02
CA PRO A 144 25.66 -29.37 9.26
C PRO A 144 25.01 -30.10 8.07
N ASN A 145 24.25 -29.39 7.23
CA ASN A 145 23.58 -29.98 6.07
C ASN A 145 24.43 -29.94 4.79
N GLY A 146 25.62 -29.33 4.82
CA GLY A 146 26.52 -29.18 3.67
C GLY A 146 26.92 -27.73 3.37
N VAL A 147 27.58 -27.52 2.23
CA VAL A 147 28.11 -26.21 1.84
C VAL A 147 26.98 -25.24 1.48
N TYR A 148 26.93 -24.11 2.18
CA TYR A 148 25.94 -23.06 1.93
C TYR A 148 26.40 -22.03 0.88
N PHE A 149 27.68 -21.66 0.86
CA PHE A 149 28.21 -20.76 -0.16
C PHE A 149 29.63 -21.14 -0.57
N GLY A 150 29.85 -21.33 -1.87
CA GLY A 150 31.11 -21.77 -2.42
C GLY A 150 31.17 -21.60 -3.93
N ALA A 151 32.31 -21.98 -4.51
CA ALA A 151 32.54 -21.87 -5.94
C ALA A 151 33.34 -23.04 -6.52
N ARG A 152 33.06 -23.31 -7.80
CA ARG A 152 33.89 -24.15 -8.66
C ARG A 152 34.75 -23.26 -9.56
N ARG A 153 36.02 -23.61 -9.70
CA ARG A 153 36.96 -22.98 -10.62
C ARG A 153 36.85 -23.65 -11.99
N LEU A 154 36.68 -22.85 -13.04
CA LEU A 154 36.84 -23.30 -14.43
C LEU A 154 37.86 -22.37 -15.10
N GLY A 155 38.99 -22.91 -15.56
CA GLY A 155 40.10 -22.09 -16.06
C GLY A 155 40.61 -21.12 -14.99
N THR A 156 40.58 -19.82 -15.28
CA THR A 156 41.01 -18.76 -14.35
C THR A 156 39.87 -18.09 -13.58
N GLY A 157 38.61 -18.37 -13.92
CA GLY A 157 37.42 -17.80 -13.28
C GLY A 157 36.68 -18.76 -12.35
N TYR A 158 35.55 -18.29 -11.81
CA TYR A 158 34.78 -19.00 -10.77
C TYR A 158 33.26 -18.94 -10.99
N LEU A 159 32.60 -20.08 -10.78
CA LEU A 159 31.16 -20.22 -10.66
C LEU A 159 30.76 -20.24 -9.18
N TRP A 160 30.15 -19.17 -8.69
CA TRP A 160 29.69 -19.00 -7.31
C TRP A 160 28.24 -19.38 -7.15
N ARG A 161 27.89 -20.02 -6.02
CA ARG A 161 26.48 -20.32 -5.74
C ARG A 161 26.10 -20.40 -4.27
N VAL A 162 24.81 -20.21 -4.01
CA VAL A 162 24.12 -20.47 -2.75
C VAL A 162 23.55 -21.89 -2.73
N GLY A 163 23.71 -22.60 -1.60
CA GLY A 163 23.41 -24.02 -1.38
C GLY A 163 21.97 -24.35 -1.01
N GLY A 164 21.00 -23.47 -1.22
CA GLY A 164 19.62 -23.71 -0.80
C GLY A 164 18.64 -22.60 -1.14
N ARG A 165 17.40 -22.78 -0.69
CA ARG A 165 16.33 -21.79 -0.77
C ARG A 165 16.69 -20.52 0.00
N VAL A 166 16.45 -19.36 -0.60
CA VAL A 166 16.66 -18.06 0.05
C VAL A 166 15.30 -17.41 0.27
N GLU A 167 14.90 -17.30 1.53
CA GLU A 167 13.68 -16.59 1.91
C GLU A 167 13.96 -15.15 2.34
N SER A 168 12.89 -14.41 2.65
CA SER A 168 12.96 -13.02 3.11
C SER A 168 13.94 -12.82 4.27
N ALA A 169 14.04 -13.77 5.20
CA ALA A 169 14.95 -13.70 6.33
C ALA A 169 16.44 -13.85 5.95
N GLN A 170 16.76 -14.53 4.85
CA GLN A 170 18.15 -14.79 4.41
C GLN A 170 18.65 -13.81 3.36
N LYS A 171 17.80 -12.89 2.87
CA LYS A 171 18.17 -11.92 1.81
C LYS A 171 19.46 -11.16 2.14
N GLY A 172 19.58 -10.66 3.37
CA GLY A 172 20.74 -9.89 3.82
C GLY A 172 22.04 -10.70 3.75
N ILE A 173 22.00 -11.97 4.18
CA ILE A 173 23.16 -12.88 4.16
C ILE A 173 23.68 -13.06 2.73
N VAL A 174 22.78 -13.39 1.80
CA VAL A 174 23.16 -13.66 0.39
C VAL A 174 23.72 -12.41 -0.29
N ARG A 175 23.09 -11.24 -0.07
CA ARG A 175 23.59 -9.96 -0.58
C ARG A 175 25.00 -9.66 -0.05
N SER A 176 25.24 -9.87 1.24
CA SER A 176 26.55 -9.67 1.88
C SER A 176 27.62 -10.62 1.35
N LEU A 177 27.29 -11.89 1.12
CA LEU A 177 28.23 -12.88 0.58
C LEU A 177 28.67 -12.54 -0.85
N VAL A 178 27.71 -12.28 -1.74
CA VAL A 178 28.00 -11.97 -3.15
C VAL A 178 28.79 -10.66 -3.27
N THR A 179 28.32 -9.59 -2.62
CA THR A 179 29.03 -8.30 -2.65
C THR A 179 30.38 -8.37 -1.94
N GLY A 180 30.52 -9.15 -0.87
CA GLY A 180 31.78 -9.35 -0.15
C GLY A 180 32.86 -10.00 -1.01
N VAL A 181 32.51 -11.01 -1.81
CA VAL A 181 33.45 -11.62 -2.78
C VAL A 181 33.93 -10.60 -3.81
N LEU A 182 33.02 -9.79 -4.34
CA LEU A 182 33.34 -8.76 -5.33
C LEU A 182 34.22 -7.65 -4.74
N GLU A 183 33.94 -7.22 -3.51
CA GLU A 183 34.72 -6.22 -2.77
C GLU A 183 36.16 -6.71 -2.52
N LYS A 184 36.32 -7.91 -1.97
CA LYS A 184 37.62 -8.45 -1.55
C LYS A 184 38.58 -8.64 -2.72
N ARG A 185 38.08 -8.91 -3.92
CA ARG A 185 38.89 -9.07 -5.14
C ARG A 185 39.65 -7.80 -5.52
N GLY A 186 39.16 -6.61 -5.17
CA GLY A 186 39.89 -5.34 -5.32
C GLY A 186 40.25 -4.90 -6.75
N VAL A 187 39.81 -5.62 -7.78
CA VAL A 187 40.13 -5.37 -9.19
C VAL A 187 39.22 -4.31 -9.82
N GLN A 188 39.75 -3.54 -10.77
CA GLN A 188 38.97 -2.62 -11.59
C GLN A 188 38.19 -3.41 -12.65
N GLY A 189 36.89 -3.16 -12.80
CA GLY A 189 36.09 -3.90 -13.77
C GLY A 189 34.60 -3.55 -13.72
N ARG A 190 33.82 -4.20 -14.60
CA ARG A 190 32.36 -4.03 -14.61
C ARG A 190 31.64 -5.26 -14.08
N ILE A 191 30.54 -5.03 -13.36
CA ILE A 191 29.65 -6.07 -12.85
C ILE A 191 28.35 -5.99 -13.64
N GLY A 192 28.04 -7.05 -14.38
CA GLY A 192 26.77 -7.22 -15.06
C GLY A 192 25.70 -7.75 -14.10
N LEU A 193 24.63 -6.97 -13.87
CA LEU A 193 23.42 -7.49 -13.24
C LEU A 193 22.37 -7.75 -14.32
N ILE A 194 21.82 -8.96 -14.38
CA ILE A 194 20.72 -9.26 -15.31
C ILE A 194 19.44 -8.58 -14.81
N VAL A 195 18.86 -7.70 -15.63
CA VAL A 195 17.65 -6.91 -15.32
C VAL A 195 16.71 -6.96 -16.53
N LEU A 196 15.97 -8.05 -16.68
CA LEU A 196 15.13 -8.25 -17.86
C LEU A 196 13.81 -7.48 -17.72
N PRO A 197 13.38 -6.70 -18.75
CA PRO A 197 12.07 -6.08 -18.79
C PRO A 197 10.96 -7.12 -18.67
N ASN A 198 9.93 -6.81 -17.87
CA ASN A 198 8.75 -7.67 -17.63
C ASN A 198 9.09 -9.06 -17.04
N ALA A 199 10.31 -9.27 -16.53
CA ALA A 199 10.65 -10.47 -15.79
C ALA A 199 10.15 -10.42 -14.35
N PRO A 200 10.02 -11.58 -13.68
CA PRO A 200 9.70 -11.63 -12.26
C PRO A 200 10.62 -10.75 -11.42
N ARG A 201 10.10 -10.12 -10.36
CA ARG A 201 10.89 -9.24 -9.48
C ARG A 201 11.99 -9.98 -8.74
N SER A 202 11.88 -11.30 -8.59
CA SER A 202 12.87 -12.19 -7.99
C SER A 202 12.83 -13.57 -8.64
N GLY A 203 13.84 -14.40 -8.37
CA GLY A 203 14.02 -15.71 -8.98
C GLY A 203 13.30 -16.87 -8.31
N GLY A 204 13.35 -18.03 -8.97
CA GLY A 204 12.99 -19.31 -8.36
C GLY A 204 13.90 -19.59 -7.18
N TRP A 205 13.32 -19.86 -6.01
CA TRP A 205 14.04 -20.15 -4.75
C TRP A 205 14.98 -19.02 -4.28
N ALA A 206 14.79 -17.81 -4.80
CA ALA A 206 15.57 -16.63 -4.47
C ALA A 206 14.66 -15.44 -4.15
N ALA A 207 14.50 -15.11 -2.87
CA ALA A 207 13.65 -13.99 -2.44
C ALA A 207 14.29 -12.60 -2.67
N VAL A 208 15.60 -12.52 -2.93
CA VAL A 208 16.27 -11.23 -3.20
C VAL A 208 15.78 -10.70 -4.55
N THR A 209 15.17 -9.53 -4.52
CA THR A 209 14.61 -8.89 -5.71
C THR A 209 15.70 -8.24 -6.55
N VAL A 210 15.42 -8.04 -7.85
CA VAL A 210 16.32 -7.33 -8.77
C VAL A 210 16.60 -5.90 -8.27
N ASP A 211 15.60 -5.23 -7.69
CA ASP A 211 15.75 -3.89 -7.08
C ASP A 211 16.74 -3.91 -5.89
N GLU A 212 16.62 -4.91 -5.00
CA GLU A 212 17.54 -5.11 -3.87
C GLU A 212 18.97 -5.43 -4.35
N TRP A 213 19.13 -6.17 -5.46
CA TRP A 213 20.44 -6.38 -6.09
C TRP A 213 21.01 -5.09 -6.68
N GLN A 214 20.20 -4.30 -7.39
CA GLN A 214 20.63 -3.01 -7.94
C GLN A 214 21.10 -2.07 -6.82
N GLU A 215 20.36 -2.03 -5.71
CA GLU A 215 20.72 -1.25 -4.53
C GLU A 215 22.09 -1.68 -3.97
N SER A 216 22.26 -2.98 -3.69
CA SER A 216 23.53 -3.52 -3.15
C SER A 216 24.73 -3.34 -4.07
N LEU A 217 24.52 -3.39 -5.38
CA LEU A 217 25.60 -3.20 -6.33
C LEU A 217 25.94 -1.72 -6.51
N ARG A 218 24.96 -0.80 -6.47
CA ARG A 218 25.22 0.65 -6.45
C ARG A 218 25.98 1.07 -5.19
N GLU A 219 25.65 0.46 -4.06
CA GLU A 219 26.41 0.56 -2.82
C GLU A 219 27.88 0.18 -2.99
N LEU A 220 28.12 -0.97 -3.62
CA LEU A 220 29.46 -1.49 -3.87
C LEU A 220 30.24 -0.61 -4.86
N GLU A 221 29.60 -0.11 -5.92
CA GLU A 221 30.21 0.84 -6.86
C GLU A 221 30.66 2.11 -6.14
N ALA A 222 29.78 2.68 -5.30
CA ALA A 222 30.10 3.87 -4.50
C ALA A 222 31.26 3.61 -3.52
N SER A 223 31.23 2.51 -2.77
CA SER A 223 32.28 2.18 -1.78
C SER A 223 33.62 1.83 -2.43
N SER A 224 33.61 1.33 -3.66
CA SER A 224 34.82 1.00 -4.41
C SER A 224 35.56 2.24 -4.96
N GLY A 225 34.97 3.44 -4.86
CA GLY A 225 35.49 4.66 -5.48
C GLY A 225 35.43 4.64 -7.01
N GLY A 226 34.45 3.92 -7.59
CA GLY A 226 34.28 3.75 -9.04
C GLY A 226 35.23 2.75 -9.70
N ARG A 227 36.02 1.99 -8.91
CA ARG A 227 36.83 0.86 -9.42
C ARG A 227 35.95 -0.25 -9.99
N LEU A 228 34.83 -0.52 -9.33
CA LEU A 228 33.79 -1.41 -9.82
C LEU A 228 32.67 -0.54 -10.39
N ARG A 229 32.23 -0.85 -11.61
CA ARG A 229 31.09 -0.19 -12.26
C ARG A 229 29.96 -1.17 -12.50
N VAL A 230 28.75 -0.82 -12.10
CA VAL A 230 27.60 -1.71 -12.30
C VAL A 230 26.95 -1.40 -13.63
N GLN A 231 26.69 -2.44 -14.41
CA GLN A 231 25.99 -2.34 -15.68
C GLN A 231 24.79 -3.28 -15.66
N GLN A 232 23.62 -2.73 -16.03
CA GLN A 232 22.42 -3.53 -16.20
C GLN A 232 22.47 -4.22 -17.57
N ILE A 233 22.16 -5.52 -17.57
CA ILE A 233 22.01 -6.35 -18.75
C ILE A 233 20.51 -6.55 -18.95
N ASN A 234 19.95 -5.85 -19.93
CA ASN A 234 18.50 -5.73 -20.10
C ASN A 234 17.91 -6.72 -21.11
N SER A 235 18.72 -7.59 -21.71
CA SER A 235 18.25 -8.60 -22.66
C SER A 235 19.22 -9.78 -22.75
N VAL A 236 18.73 -10.94 -23.20
CA VAL A 236 19.59 -12.12 -23.41
C VAL A 236 20.67 -11.85 -24.47
N PRO A 237 20.41 -11.14 -25.59
CA PRO A 237 21.48 -10.72 -26.51
C PRO A 237 22.57 -9.89 -25.84
N GLN A 238 22.21 -8.95 -24.95
CA GLN A 238 23.18 -8.18 -24.16
C GLN A 238 23.97 -9.07 -23.19
N LEU A 239 23.33 -10.08 -22.60
CA LEU A 239 23.98 -11.06 -21.73
C LEU A 239 25.05 -11.86 -22.50
N MET A 240 24.68 -12.39 -23.67
CA MET A 240 25.60 -13.12 -24.54
C MET A 240 26.77 -12.25 -24.97
N GLN A 241 26.51 -10.98 -25.29
CA GLN A 241 27.55 -10.01 -25.65
C GLN A 241 28.49 -9.73 -24.48
N ALA A 242 27.95 -9.51 -23.27
CA ALA A 242 28.74 -9.27 -22.06
C ALA A 242 29.66 -10.44 -21.70
N MET A 243 29.23 -11.68 -21.97
CA MET A 243 30.03 -12.88 -21.76
C MET A 243 31.14 -13.08 -22.82
N ARG A 244 30.95 -12.57 -24.04
CA ARG A 244 31.93 -12.70 -25.15
C ARG A 244 33.02 -11.64 -25.13
N ASP A 245 32.67 -10.39 -24.86
CA ASP A 245 33.58 -9.26 -25.06
C ASP A 245 34.67 -9.14 -23.98
N GLY A 246 34.61 -9.95 -22.93
CA GLY A 246 35.63 -10.01 -21.88
C GLY A 246 35.76 -8.75 -20.99
N TRP A 247 34.92 -7.72 -21.19
CA TRP A 247 34.94 -6.50 -20.37
C TRP A 247 34.26 -6.66 -19.00
N CYS A 248 33.41 -7.69 -18.86
CA CYS A 248 32.67 -7.94 -17.64
C CYS A 248 33.52 -8.80 -16.69
N LEU A 249 33.76 -8.30 -15.48
CA LEU A 249 34.46 -9.04 -14.44
C LEU A 249 33.57 -10.14 -13.86
N ALA A 250 32.30 -9.81 -13.65
CA ALA A 250 31.35 -10.67 -12.99
C ALA A 250 29.93 -10.46 -13.53
N VAL A 251 29.17 -11.55 -13.66
CA VAL A 251 27.74 -11.52 -13.97
C VAL A 251 26.96 -12.14 -12.82
N ILE A 252 25.90 -11.46 -12.39
CA ILE A 252 24.98 -11.93 -11.35
C ILE A 252 23.66 -12.30 -12.01
N ASN A 253 23.27 -13.56 -11.85
CA ASN A 253 21.93 -14.04 -12.16
C ASN A 253 21.03 -13.86 -10.93
N PRO A 254 20.13 -12.86 -10.88
CA PRO A 254 19.26 -12.66 -9.73
C PRO A 254 18.09 -13.66 -9.71
N TYR A 255 17.92 -14.48 -10.75
CA TYR A 255 16.75 -15.33 -10.94
C TYR A 255 16.88 -16.75 -10.35
N GLY A 256 17.92 -17.00 -9.55
CA GLY A 256 18.10 -18.25 -8.81
C GLY A 256 18.15 -19.46 -9.73
N GLU A 257 17.21 -20.39 -9.63
CA GLU A 257 17.19 -21.60 -10.46
C GLU A 257 16.96 -21.35 -11.96
N TRP A 258 16.58 -20.12 -12.32
CA TRP A 258 16.15 -19.77 -13.66
C TRP A 258 17.28 -19.11 -14.45
N LEU A 259 17.59 -19.65 -15.64
CA LEU A 259 18.58 -19.11 -16.55
C LEU A 259 17.92 -18.42 -17.74
N PRO A 260 18.12 -17.11 -17.97
CA PRO A 260 17.66 -16.43 -19.18
C PRO A 260 18.25 -17.02 -20.46
N VAL A 261 17.39 -17.39 -21.42
CA VAL A 261 17.80 -18.00 -22.69
C VAL A 261 17.07 -17.39 -23.88
N LEU A 262 17.69 -17.48 -25.06
CA LEU A 262 16.98 -17.23 -26.32
C LEU A 262 16.20 -18.48 -26.74
N PRO A 263 15.06 -18.33 -27.44
CA PRO A 263 14.33 -19.47 -28.01
C PRO A 263 15.22 -20.31 -28.94
N LYS A 264 16.08 -19.64 -29.73
CA LYS A 264 17.06 -20.28 -30.61
C LYS A 264 18.34 -20.60 -29.84
N GLY A 265 18.72 -21.89 -29.79
CA GLY A 265 19.91 -22.38 -29.07
C GLY A 265 19.66 -22.78 -27.61
N GLY A 266 18.62 -22.23 -26.98
CA GLY A 266 18.13 -22.66 -25.67
C GLY A 266 19.16 -22.58 -24.55
N ILE A 267 18.98 -23.43 -23.53
CA ILE A 267 19.81 -23.45 -22.33
C ILE A 267 21.27 -23.83 -22.63
N GLU A 268 21.49 -24.73 -23.59
CA GLU A 268 22.82 -25.23 -23.93
C GLU A 268 23.75 -24.16 -24.48
N ALA A 269 23.26 -23.31 -25.38
CA ALA A 269 24.06 -22.21 -25.93
C ALA A 269 24.45 -21.19 -24.86
N THR A 270 23.54 -20.89 -23.93
CA THR A 270 23.83 -19.99 -22.80
C THR A 270 24.82 -20.64 -21.84
N LEU A 271 24.66 -21.92 -21.50
CA LEU A 271 25.58 -22.65 -20.62
C LEU A 271 27.01 -22.72 -21.19
N GLU A 272 27.16 -22.95 -22.50
CA GLU A 272 28.47 -22.93 -23.15
C GLU A 272 29.10 -21.54 -23.10
N SER A 273 28.30 -20.49 -23.24
CA SER A 273 28.78 -19.11 -23.13
C SER A 273 29.20 -18.77 -21.70
N ILE A 274 28.47 -19.27 -20.68
CA ILE A 274 28.87 -19.16 -19.27
C ILE A 274 30.19 -19.89 -19.03
N ARG A 275 30.30 -21.14 -19.52
CA ARG A 275 31.54 -21.93 -19.41
C ARG A 275 32.72 -21.17 -19.99
N HIS A 276 32.60 -20.63 -21.19
CA HIS A 276 33.66 -19.88 -21.86
C HIS A 276 34.01 -18.59 -21.10
N PHE A 277 33.00 -17.83 -20.66
CA PHE A 277 33.18 -16.63 -19.85
C PHE A 277 33.99 -16.91 -18.57
N VAL A 278 33.64 -17.98 -17.85
CA VAL A 278 34.32 -18.36 -16.62
C VAL A 278 35.73 -18.89 -16.90
N GLN A 279 35.92 -19.73 -17.92
CA GLN A 279 37.23 -20.23 -18.32
C GLN A 279 38.23 -19.11 -18.61
N ASN A 280 37.75 -18.00 -19.16
CA ASN A 280 38.54 -16.80 -19.48
C ASN A 280 38.72 -15.83 -18.29
N GLY A 281 38.32 -16.20 -17.07
CA GLY A 281 38.56 -15.39 -15.86
C GLY A 281 37.32 -14.66 -15.31
N GLY A 282 36.17 -14.82 -15.96
CA GLY A 282 34.89 -14.26 -15.51
C GLY A 282 34.36 -14.92 -14.24
N HIS A 283 33.56 -14.17 -13.47
CA HIS A 283 32.88 -14.67 -12.27
C HIS A 283 31.38 -14.71 -12.49
N TRP A 284 30.77 -15.87 -12.34
CA TRP A 284 29.32 -16.02 -12.50
C TRP A 284 28.69 -16.36 -11.16
N PHE A 285 27.62 -15.66 -10.78
CA PHE A 285 26.95 -15.82 -9.49
C PHE A 285 25.52 -16.31 -9.64
N GLU A 286 25.20 -17.41 -8.95
CA GLU A 286 23.88 -17.99 -8.79
C GLU A 286 23.37 -17.83 -7.36
N VAL A 287 22.19 -17.22 -7.20
CA VAL A 287 21.79 -16.62 -5.91
C VAL A 287 20.80 -17.42 -5.08
N GLY A 288 20.41 -18.62 -5.53
CA GLY A 288 19.52 -19.51 -4.77
C GLY A 288 19.16 -20.80 -5.50
N GLY A 289 18.72 -21.80 -4.75
CA GLY A 289 18.15 -23.06 -5.25
C GLY A 289 19.13 -23.99 -5.98
N TYR A 290 18.61 -24.74 -6.95
CA TYR A 290 19.27 -25.59 -7.94
C TYR A 290 19.55 -24.78 -9.22
N PRO A 291 20.77 -24.25 -9.42
CA PRO A 291 21.05 -23.39 -10.56
C PRO A 291 20.85 -24.07 -11.91
N PHE A 292 20.33 -23.32 -12.89
CA PHE A 292 20.09 -23.77 -14.26
C PHE A 292 19.04 -24.88 -14.41
N PHE A 293 18.22 -25.12 -13.39
CA PHE A 293 17.17 -26.15 -13.47
C PHE A 293 16.03 -25.75 -14.42
N TYR A 294 15.81 -24.44 -14.63
CA TYR A 294 14.82 -23.92 -15.56
C TYR A 294 15.45 -22.98 -16.58
N ALA A 295 15.01 -23.11 -17.83
CA ALA A 295 15.20 -22.11 -18.87
C ALA A 295 14.14 -21.01 -18.73
N LEU A 296 14.57 -19.76 -18.53
CA LEU A 296 13.70 -18.60 -18.49
C LEU A 296 13.55 -18.02 -19.90
N GLN A 297 12.43 -18.35 -20.54
CA GLN A 297 12.18 -18.03 -21.95
C GLN A 297 11.28 -16.79 -22.09
N PRO A 298 11.53 -15.92 -23.09
CA PRO A 298 10.66 -14.79 -23.36
C PRO A 298 9.30 -15.26 -23.88
N ALA A 299 8.21 -14.72 -23.33
CA ALA A 299 6.87 -14.90 -23.87
C ALA A 299 6.59 -13.80 -24.92
N PRO A 300 6.27 -14.15 -26.18
CA PRO A 300 6.11 -13.14 -27.23
C PRO A 300 4.78 -12.39 -27.21
N TYR A 301 3.77 -12.85 -26.47
CA TYR A 301 2.42 -12.26 -26.50
C TYR A 301 1.87 -12.03 -25.11
N PHE A 302 1.18 -10.90 -24.91
CA PHE A 302 0.42 -10.69 -23.67
C PHE A 302 -0.82 -11.59 -23.68
N SER A 303 -1.18 -12.05 -22.49
CA SER A 303 -2.39 -12.83 -22.25
C SER A 303 -2.89 -12.57 -20.85
N MET A 304 -4.20 -12.62 -20.67
CA MET A 304 -4.87 -12.50 -19.40
C MET A 304 -5.96 -13.54 -19.27
N ARG A 305 -6.24 -13.93 -18.02
CA ARG A 305 -7.36 -14.77 -17.63
C ARG A 305 -7.92 -14.25 -16.31
N VAL A 306 -9.24 -14.21 -16.19
CA VAL A 306 -9.95 -13.83 -14.97
C VAL A 306 -11.05 -14.87 -14.70
N SER A 307 -11.16 -15.31 -13.45
CA SER A 307 -12.27 -16.15 -13.00
C SER A 307 -13.54 -15.32 -12.85
N TYR A 308 -14.73 -15.89 -13.08
CA TYR A 308 -16.02 -15.25 -12.88
C TYR A 308 -16.92 -16.13 -11.97
N PRO A 309 -17.21 -15.68 -10.73
CA PRO A 309 -16.55 -14.58 -10.01
C PRO A 309 -15.05 -14.86 -9.80
N THR A 310 -14.20 -13.86 -9.59
CA THR A 310 -14.42 -12.48 -9.11
C THR A 310 -14.38 -11.38 -10.18
N ALA A 311 -14.25 -11.72 -11.47
CA ALA A 311 -14.37 -10.75 -12.55
C ALA A 311 -15.66 -9.95 -12.40
N PHE A 312 -15.60 -8.63 -12.59
CA PHE A 312 -16.75 -7.78 -12.30
C PHE A 312 -17.99 -8.17 -13.10
N ALA A 313 -17.84 -8.63 -14.34
CA ALA A 313 -18.92 -9.11 -15.17
C ALA A 313 -18.42 -10.20 -16.12
N ASP A 314 -19.34 -11.02 -16.63
CA ASP A 314 -19.07 -11.98 -17.69
C ASP A 314 -19.34 -11.36 -19.07
N PHE A 315 -18.43 -10.47 -19.49
CA PHE A 315 -18.65 -9.56 -20.61
C PHE A 315 -17.35 -9.22 -21.34
N LEU A 316 -17.35 -9.32 -22.67
CA LEU A 316 -16.27 -8.87 -23.56
C LEU A 316 -16.85 -7.96 -24.65
N HIS A 317 -16.12 -6.92 -25.04
CA HIS A 317 -16.55 -6.02 -26.13
C HIS A 317 -15.42 -5.57 -27.05
N TRP A 318 -15.54 -5.88 -28.34
CA TRP A 318 -14.62 -5.45 -29.38
C TRP A 318 -15.12 -4.15 -30.00
N GLU A 319 -14.23 -3.16 -30.04
CA GLU A 319 -14.35 -2.00 -30.92
C GLU A 319 -13.31 -2.14 -32.04
N THR A 320 -13.77 -2.19 -33.29
CA THR A 320 -12.91 -2.36 -34.48
C THR A 320 -13.14 -1.22 -35.45
N LEU A 321 -12.22 -1.07 -36.42
CA LEU A 321 -12.39 -0.11 -37.53
C LEU A 321 -13.63 -0.40 -38.40
N SER A 322 -14.19 -1.60 -38.33
CA SER A 322 -15.34 -2.04 -39.13
C SER A 322 -16.66 -2.10 -38.35
N GLY A 323 -16.63 -1.82 -37.04
CA GLY A 323 -17.80 -1.90 -36.17
C GLY A 323 -17.51 -2.56 -34.82
N ASN A 324 -18.58 -2.83 -34.07
CA ASN A 324 -18.49 -3.29 -32.69
C ASN A 324 -19.16 -4.64 -32.50
N ALA A 325 -18.69 -5.42 -31.53
CA ALA A 325 -19.34 -6.65 -31.09
C ALA A 325 -19.19 -6.86 -29.58
N SER A 326 -20.15 -7.53 -28.93
CA SER A 326 -20.05 -7.93 -27.52
C SER A 326 -20.46 -9.38 -27.31
N LEU A 327 -19.73 -10.09 -26.47
CA LEU A 327 -19.99 -11.46 -26.06
C LEU A 327 -20.22 -11.51 -24.55
N TYR A 328 -21.31 -12.13 -24.10
CA TYR A 328 -21.60 -12.27 -22.68
C TYR A 328 -22.58 -13.41 -22.37
N ARG A 329 -22.60 -13.87 -21.12
CA ARG A 329 -23.60 -14.85 -20.63
C ARG A 329 -24.98 -14.22 -20.46
N VAL A 330 -26.03 -15.05 -20.59
CA VAL A 330 -27.40 -14.75 -20.16
C VAL A 330 -27.85 -15.82 -19.18
N GLN A 331 -27.89 -15.44 -17.91
CA GLN A 331 -28.44 -16.23 -16.80
C GLN A 331 -29.07 -15.27 -15.78
N PRO A 332 -30.33 -14.84 -15.97
CA PRO A 332 -31.04 -14.11 -14.94
C PRO A 332 -31.18 -14.99 -13.68
N ARG A 333 -31.21 -14.36 -12.51
CA ARG A 333 -31.45 -15.02 -11.21
C ARG A 333 -32.80 -14.56 -10.68
N ASP A 334 -33.86 -15.31 -11.00
CA ASP A 334 -35.26 -15.00 -10.68
C ASP A 334 -35.88 -15.94 -9.63
N TRP A 335 -35.05 -16.77 -8.98
CA TRP A 335 -35.45 -17.67 -7.91
C TRP A 335 -35.15 -17.12 -6.50
N GLN A 336 -35.82 -17.70 -5.50
CA GLN A 336 -35.67 -17.34 -4.09
C GLN A 336 -34.32 -17.80 -3.51
N PRO A 337 -33.80 -17.15 -2.47
CA PRO A 337 -32.63 -17.64 -1.73
C PRO A 337 -32.80 -19.11 -1.31
N TRP A 338 -31.72 -19.89 -1.43
CA TRP A 338 -31.66 -21.30 -1.02
C TRP A 338 -32.50 -22.28 -1.85
N ASP A 339 -32.89 -21.90 -3.07
CA ASP A 339 -33.44 -22.82 -4.06
C ASP A 339 -32.36 -23.83 -4.50
N ARG A 340 -32.64 -25.12 -4.31
CA ARG A 340 -31.68 -26.21 -4.60
C ARG A 340 -31.70 -26.65 -6.06
N GLU A 341 -32.72 -26.28 -6.83
CA GLU A 341 -32.91 -26.71 -8.22
C GLU A 341 -32.23 -25.77 -9.22
N HIS A 342 -32.10 -24.49 -8.85
CA HIS A 342 -31.53 -23.45 -9.70
C HIS A 342 -30.18 -22.96 -9.15
N LEU A 343 -29.12 -23.10 -9.96
CA LEU A 343 -27.76 -22.74 -9.56
C LEU A 343 -27.14 -21.72 -10.52
N PHE A 344 -26.50 -20.71 -9.95
CA PHE A 344 -25.54 -19.89 -10.69
C PHE A 344 -24.37 -20.75 -11.19
N VAL A 345 -24.00 -20.59 -12.47
CA VAL A 345 -22.90 -21.36 -13.09
C VAL A 345 -21.65 -20.48 -13.17
N PRO A 346 -20.55 -20.79 -12.45
CA PRO A 346 -19.33 -20.00 -12.54
C PRO A 346 -18.60 -20.19 -13.90
N GLY A 347 -17.53 -19.44 -14.13
CA GLY A 347 -16.75 -19.53 -15.36
C GLY A 347 -15.43 -18.77 -15.31
N TRP A 348 -14.85 -18.54 -16.46
CA TRP A 348 -13.71 -17.64 -16.65
C TRP A 348 -13.68 -17.08 -18.07
N LEU A 349 -13.00 -15.95 -18.17
CA LEU A 349 -12.71 -15.26 -19.41
C LEU A 349 -11.19 -15.24 -19.62
N ALA A 350 -10.76 -15.37 -20.86
CA ALA A 350 -9.36 -15.15 -21.22
C ALA A 350 -9.24 -14.38 -22.53
N TRP A 351 -8.16 -13.62 -22.69
CA TRP A 351 -7.85 -12.91 -23.92
C TRP A 351 -6.34 -12.74 -24.07
N GLY A 352 -5.85 -12.67 -25.30
CA GLY A 352 -4.42 -12.57 -25.55
C GLY A 352 -4.07 -12.58 -27.03
N GLY A 353 -2.80 -12.38 -27.33
CA GLY A 353 -2.23 -12.60 -28.65
C GLY A 353 -1.61 -13.98 -28.78
N ASP A 354 -1.56 -14.52 -29.99
CA ASP A 354 -0.61 -15.56 -30.38
C ASP A 354 -0.26 -15.42 -31.88
N GLU A 355 0.45 -16.41 -32.43
CA GLU A 355 0.84 -16.47 -33.86
C GLU A 355 -0.32 -16.39 -34.85
N ASN A 356 -1.55 -16.63 -34.40
CA ASN A 356 -2.77 -16.56 -35.21
C ASN A 356 -3.56 -15.25 -34.99
N GLY A 357 -2.96 -14.26 -34.33
CA GLY A 357 -3.57 -12.97 -34.02
C GLY A 357 -4.22 -12.92 -32.62
N GLY A 358 -5.20 -12.03 -32.46
CA GLY A 358 -5.88 -11.86 -31.17
C GLY A 358 -6.90 -12.96 -30.91
N TYR A 359 -7.06 -13.34 -29.63
CA TYR A 359 -8.08 -14.28 -29.19
C TYR A 359 -8.83 -13.81 -27.95
N ALA A 360 -10.05 -14.31 -27.79
CA ALA A 360 -10.77 -14.33 -26.52
C ALA A 360 -11.48 -15.67 -26.30
N GLU A 361 -11.65 -16.05 -25.04
CA GLU A 361 -12.27 -17.29 -24.60
C GLU A 361 -13.29 -17.00 -23.50
N HIS A 362 -14.34 -17.79 -23.50
CA HIS A 362 -15.38 -17.81 -22.48
C HIS A 362 -15.70 -19.28 -22.17
N ALA A 363 -15.63 -19.65 -20.90
CA ALA A 363 -15.91 -21.02 -20.48
C ALA A 363 -16.62 -21.06 -19.13
N PHE A 364 -17.42 -22.09 -18.94
CA PHE A 364 -18.11 -22.38 -17.69
C PHE A 364 -17.33 -23.39 -16.85
N GLY A 365 -17.30 -23.14 -15.54
CA GLY A 365 -16.95 -24.14 -14.53
C GLY A 365 -18.16 -25.01 -14.23
N THR A 366 -18.01 -26.31 -14.42
CA THR A 366 -19.08 -27.31 -14.39
C THR A 366 -18.65 -28.54 -13.62
N TYR A 367 -19.59 -29.44 -13.34
CA TYR A 367 -19.33 -30.77 -12.82
C TYR A 367 -20.38 -31.71 -13.43
N VAL A 368 -20.06 -32.30 -14.57
CA VAL A 368 -21.00 -33.17 -15.31
C VAL A 368 -20.44 -34.59 -15.32
N PRO A 369 -20.91 -35.49 -14.45
CA PRO A 369 -20.46 -36.87 -14.41
C PRO A 369 -20.73 -37.62 -15.71
N ALA A 370 -19.96 -38.67 -15.97
CA ALA A 370 -20.22 -39.59 -17.06
C ALA A 370 -21.68 -40.10 -17.03
N GLY A 371 -22.34 -40.08 -18.18
CA GLY A 371 -23.74 -40.45 -18.35
C GLY A 371 -24.75 -39.37 -17.97
N SER A 372 -24.33 -38.28 -17.31
CA SER A 372 -25.23 -37.16 -16.97
C SER A 372 -25.33 -36.17 -18.12
N ARG A 373 -26.51 -35.56 -18.29
CA ARG A 373 -26.74 -34.49 -19.27
C ARG A 373 -26.76 -33.14 -18.55
N TRP A 374 -26.03 -32.16 -19.07
CA TRP A 374 -26.04 -30.78 -18.57
C TRP A 374 -26.18 -29.78 -19.70
N ARG A 375 -26.95 -28.72 -19.45
CA ARG A 375 -27.19 -27.62 -20.39
C ARG A 375 -26.56 -26.34 -19.87
N ALA A 376 -25.73 -25.72 -20.70
CA ALA A 376 -25.06 -24.48 -20.37
C ALA A 376 -26.02 -23.27 -20.39
N PRO A 377 -25.73 -22.22 -19.60
CA PRO A 377 -26.35 -20.92 -19.80
C PRO A 377 -26.15 -20.42 -21.23
N VAL A 378 -27.08 -19.58 -21.70
CA VAL A 378 -26.99 -18.99 -23.04
C VAL A 378 -25.78 -18.04 -23.09
N VAL A 379 -25.02 -18.09 -24.18
CA VAL A 379 -23.99 -17.08 -24.50
C VAL A 379 -24.46 -16.28 -25.68
N ARG A 380 -24.46 -14.96 -25.56
CA ARG A 380 -25.03 -14.02 -26.54
C ARG A 380 -23.95 -13.19 -27.20
N LEU A 381 -23.99 -13.11 -28.54
CA LEU A 381 -23.23 -12.16 -29.34
C LEU A 381 -24.15 -11.07 -29.89
N HIS A 382 -23.86 -9.81 -29.56
CA HIS A 382 -24.44 -8.64 -30.24
C HIS A 382 -23.42 -8.01 -31.18
N VAL A 383 -23.90 -7.45 -32.29
CA VAL A 383 -23.10 -6.71 -33.27
C VAL A 383 -23.71 -5.31 -33.46
N GLY A 384 -22.86 -4.31 -33.67
CA GLY A 384 -23.27 -2.94 -34.02
C GLY A 384 -23.74 -2.07 -32.86
N LYS A 385 -23.62 -2.53 -31.60
CA LYS A 385 -23.94 -1.74 -30.41
C LYS A 385 -22.67 -1.09 -29.85
N THR A 386 -22.75 0.07 -29.23
CA THR A 386 -21.61 0.62 -28.46
C THR A 386 -21.42 -0.17 -27.16
N VAL A 387 -20.24 -0.08 -26.54
CA VAL A 387 -19.96 -0.75 -25.25
C VAL A 387 -20.98 -0.38 -24.17
N GLN A 388 -21.42 0.88 -24.10
CA GLN A 388 -22.41 1.32 -23.11
C GLN A 388 -23.78 0.71 -23.37
N GLN A 389 -24.21 0.65 -24.64
CA GLN A 389 -25.46 -0.01 -25.01
C GLN A 389 -25.40 -1.51 -24.69
N ALA A 390 -24.29 -2.17 -25.03
CA ALA A 390 -24.08 -3.59 -24.77
C ALA A 390 -24.09 -3.91 -23.27
N LEU A 391 -23.47 -3.08 -22.43
CA LEU A 391 -23.52 -3.23 -20.96
C LEU A 391 -24.92 -3.05 -20.39
N GLN A 392 -25.72 -2.11 -20.93
CA GLN A 392 -27.13 -1.97 -20.53
C GLN A 392 -27.95 -3.21 -20.91
N MET A 393 -27.71 -3.77 -22.11
CA MET A 393 -28.36 -5.00 -22.57
C MET A 393 -27.92 -6.20 -21.72
N TYR A 394 -26.64 -6.28 -21.35
CA TYR A 394 -26.12 -7.26 -20.41
C TYR A 394 -26.83 -7.20 -19.06
N ALA A 395 -26.90 -6.02 -18.44
CA ALA A 395 -27.58 -5.82 -17.16
C ALA A 395 -29.04 -6.26 -17.23
N LYS A 396 -29.76 -5.84 -18.28
CA LYS A 396 -31.16 -6.21 -18.49
C LYS A 396 -31.35 -7.72 -18.65
N ALA A 397 -30.52 -8.36 -19.47
CA ALA A 397 -30.61 -9.81 -19.73
C ALA A 397 -30.33 -10.67 -18.48
N ASN A 398 -29.57 -10.11 -17.53
CA ASN A 398 -29.11 -10.80 -16.33
C ASN A 398 -29.80 -10.34 -15.04
N GLY A 399 -30.81 -9.46 -15.14
CA GLY A 399 -31.57 -8.98 -13.99
C GLY A 399 -30.77 -8.09 -13.04
N ILE A 400 -29.74 -7.40 -13.52
CA ILE A 400 -28.92 -6.48 -12.71
C ILE A 400 -29.54 -5.07 -12.83
N HIS A 401 -30.44 -4.73 -11.92
CA HIS A 401 -31.31 -3.56 -12.09
C HIS A 401 -31.65 -2.81 -10.80
N ARG A 402 -31.46 -3.40 -9.61
CA ARG A 402 -31.80 -2.74 -8.34
C ARG A 402 -30.86 -1.57 -8.06
N ARG A 403 -31.40 -0.36 -8.15
CA ARG A 403 -30.69 0.89 -7.87
C ARG A 403 -30.39 1.04 -6.39
N LEU A 404 -29.38 1.85 -6.07
CA LEU A 404 -29.02 2.13 -4.67
C LEU A 404 -30.20 2.70 -3.86
N SER A 405 -31.07 3.50 -4.51
CA SER A 405 -32.30 4.04 -3.91
C SER A 405 -33.36 3.00 -3.53
N GLN A 406 -33.25 1.77 -4.03
CA GLN A 406 -34.14 0.64 -3.72
C GLN A 406 -33.54 -0.29 -2.64
N LYS A 407 -32.29 -0.04 -2.22
CA LYS A 407 -31.56 -0.84 -1.22
C LYS A 407 -31.53 -0.19 0.15
N MET A 408 -31.71 1.13 0.20
CA MET A 408 -31.68 1.91 1.43
C MET A 408 -32.89 2.85 1.50
N PRO A 409 -33.50 3.04 2.68
CA PRO A 409 -34.45 4.12 2.90
C PRO A 409 -33.84 5.48 2.59
N ARG A 410 -34.62 6.40 1.99
CA ARG A 410 -34.12 7.71 1.54
C ARG A 410 -33.32 8.50 2.60
N PRO A 411 -33.75 8.62 3.87
CA PRO A 411 -32.97 9.33 4.89
C PRO A 411 -31.62 8.67 5.22
N LEU A 412 -31.56 7.34 5.14
CA LEU A 412 -30.30 6.60 5.31
C LEU A 412 -29.40 6.82 4.09
N LEU A 413 -29.94 6.69 2.88
CA LEU A 413 -29.20 6.90 1.64
C LEU A 413 -28.57 8.29 1.54
N GLU A 414 -29.31 9.35 1.85
CA GLU A 414 -28.79 10.72 1.79
C GLU A 414 -27.63 10.95 2.77
N ARG A 415 -27.68 10.31 3.95
CA ARG A 415 -26.56 10.34 4.90
C ARG A 415 -25.39 9.48 4.42
N PHE A 416 -25.67 8.30 3.87
CA PHE A 416 -24.66 7.38 3.35
C PHE A 416 -23.87 8.00 2.19
N LYS A 417 -24.56 8.64 1.23
CA LYS A 417 -23.92 9.38 0.13
C LYS A 417 -23.00 10.50 0.60
N ARG A 418 -23.27 11.08 1.78
CA ARG A 418 -22.46 12.14 2.39
C ARG A 418 -21.37 11.60 3.33
N ALA A 419 -21.44 10.35 3.73
CA ALA A 419 -20.52 9.79 4.71
C ALA A 419 -19.19 9.40 4.06
N VAL A 420 -18.08 9.91 4.60
CA VAL A 420 -16.75 9.34 4.30
C VAL A 420 -16.64 8.00 5.01
N LEU A 421 -16.15 6.96 4.34
CA LEU A 421 -15.81 5.71 5.02
C LEU A 421 -14.56 5.95 5.87
N VAL A 422 -14.68 5.75 7.18
CA VAL A 422 -13.57 5.92 8.12
C VAL A 422 -13.28 4.58 8.78
N TYR A 423 -12.16 3.95 8.42
CA TYR A 423 -11.62 2.85 9.22
C TYR A 423 -11.10 3.42 10.53
N TYR A 424 -11.91 3.29 11.57
CA TYR A 424 -11.75 3.96 12.84
C TYR A 424 -11.17 3.00 13.86
N THR A 425 -9.90 3.18 14.25
CA THR A 425 -9.21 2.26 15.17
C THR A 425 -9.18 2.75 16.62
N GLY A 426 -9.03 1.83 17.56
CA GLY A 426 -8.94 2.09 19.01
C GLY A 426 -9.92 1.25 19.82
N ASN A 427 -9.85 1.35 21.14
CA ASN A 427 -10.82 0.68 22.02
C ASN A 427 -12.16 1.48 22.08
N ALA A 428 -13.21 0.87 22.64
CA ALA A 428 -14.55 1.45 22.71
C ALA A 428 -14.56 2.82 23.42
N ARG A 429 -13.78 2.98 24.49
CA ARG A 429 -13.73 4.22 25.28
C ARG A 429 -13.03 5.35 24.54
N GLU A 430 -11.87 5.05 23.94
CA GLU A 430 -11.13 6.00 23.10
C GLU A 430 -12.01 6.48 21.93
N LYS A 431 -12.66 5.53 21.24
CA LYS A 431 -13.59 5.83 20.15
C LYS A 431 -14.73 6.73 20.61
N LEU A 432 -15.41 6.37 21.70
CA LEU A 432 -16.51 7.16 22.26
C LEU A 432 -16.08 8.60 22.60
N GLN A 433 -14.91 8.78 23.20
CA GLN A 433 -14.38 10.09 23.58
C GLN A 433 -14.03 10.96 22.37
N ALA A 434 -13.50 10.36 21.30
CA ALA A 434 -13.07 11.09 20.12
C ALA A 434 -14.15 11.26 19.03
N LEU A 435 -15.33 10.64 19.18
CA LEU A 435 -16.50 10.84 18.29
C LEU A 435 -16.81 12.31 17.96
N PRO A 436 -16.76 13.29 18.91
CA PRO A 436 -17.04 14.70 18.60
C PRO A 436 -16.09 15.33 17.58
N HIS A 437 -14.93 14.71 17.34
CA HIS A 437 -13.92 15.21 16.40
C HIS A 437 -14.07 14.64 14.99
N LEU A 438 -14.85 13.58 14.80
CA LEU A 438 -15.16 13.03 13.48
C LEU A 438 -16.12 13.98 12.73
N PRO A 439 -15.91 14.19 11.42
CA PRO A 439 -16.89 14.94 10.63
C PRO A 439 -18.20 14.16 10.53
N VAL A 440 -19.32 14.88 10.57
CA VAL A 440 -20.67 14.29 10.52
C VAL A 440 -21.31 14.58 9.16
N PRO A 441 -21.91 13.57 8.49
CA PRO A 441 -21.80 12.13 8.78
C PRO A 441 -20.43 11.54 8.40
N SER A 442 -20.06 10.47 9.10
CA SER A 442 -19.00 9.51 8.69
C SER A 442 -19.59 8.11 8.76
N LEU A 443 -19.12 7.21 7.90
CA LEU A 443 -19.42 5.78 7.92
C LEU A 443 -18.29 5.11 8.68
N ILE A 444 -18.54 4.81 9.95
CA ILE A 444 -17.55 4.25 10.86
C ILE A 444 -17.44 2.75 10.61
N HIS A 445 -16.30 2.35 10.07
CA HIS A 445 -15.91 0.96 9.84
C HIS A 445 -14.80 0.55 10.82
N PHE A 446 -14.85 -0.67 11.37
CA PHE A 446 -13.87 -1.13 12.37
C PHE A 446 -13.93 -2.65 12.58
N ALA A 447 -12.79 -3.24 12.92
CA ALA A 447 -12.65 -4.68 13.22
C ALA A 447 -12.05 -4.98 14.61
N ASP A 448 -11.63 -3.96 15.37
CA ASP A 448 -10.97 -4.15 16.68
C ASP A 448 -11.84 -4.85 17.73
N TYR A 449 -13.16 -4.88 17.53
CA TYR A 449 -14.12 -5.46 18.47
C TYR A 449 -14.19 -6.98 18.42
N LEU A 450 -13.72 -7.60 17.33
CA LEU A 450 -13.91 -9.02 17.03
C LEU A 450 -13.44 -9.90 18.19
N LYS A 451 -14.32 -10.79 18.68
CA LYS A 451 -14.14 -11.60 19.89
C LYS A 451 -12.75 -12.20 20.11
N GLY A 452 -12.24 -12.95 19.14
CA GLY A 452 -10.92 -13.61 19.21
C GLY A 452 -9.75 -12.74 18.70
N GLY A 453 -10.05 -11.51 18.27
CA GLY A 453 -9.18 -10.70 17.43
C GLY A 453 -9.53 -10.81 15.94
N PHE A 454 -8.78 -10.09 15.11
CA PHE A 454 -8.95 -10.11 13.66
C PHE A 454 -8.64 -11.50 13.09
N ASP A 455 -9.52 -12.01 12.22
CA ASP A 455 -9.39 -13.34 11.59
C ASP A 455 -9.31 -14.52 12.56
N LYS A 456 -10.06 -14.46 13.68
CA LYS A 456 -10.08 -15.45 14.75
C LYS A 456 -11.48 -15.73 15.29
N GLU A 457 -11.69 -16.97 15.74
CA GLU A 457 -12.96 -17.44 16.33
C GLU A 457 -14.22 -17.30 15.45
N TYR A 458 -14.07 -17.07 14.15
CA TYR A 458 -15.22 -17.06 13.24
C TYR A 458 -15.95 -18.41 13.28
N PRO A 459 -17.30 -18.40 13.25
CA PRO A 459 -18.19 -17.28 12.94
C PRO A 459 -18.66 -16.46 14.17
N ASP A 460 -18.06 -16.63 15.35
CA ASP A 460 -18.52 -15.98 16.58
C ASP A 460 -17.86 -14.59 16.77
N HIS A 461 -18.41 -13.55 16.14
CA HIS A 461 -17.85 -12.18 16.24
C HIS A 461 -18.04 -11.49 17.60
N LEU A 462 -18.94 -12.01 18.45
CA LEU A 462 -19.33 -11.45 19.76
C LEU A 462 -19.27 -12.50 20.89
N PRO A 463 -19.07 -12.10 22.17
CA PRO A 463 -18.95 -10.73 22.70
C PRO A 463 -17.68 -10.00 22.23
N PRO A 464 -17.58 -8.66 22.38
CA PRO A 464 -16.38 -7.94 21.95
C PRO A 464 -15.13 -8.40 22.71
N HIS A 465 -13.97 -8.38 22.04
CA HIS A 465 -12.70 -8.74 22.68
C HIS A 465 -12.42 -7.84 23.91
N PRO A 466 -11.90 -8.38 25.03
CA PRO A 466 -11.68 -7.60 26.25
C PRO A 466 -10.80 -6.36 26.10
N SER A 467 -9.81 -6.39 25.19
CA SER A 467 -8.97 -5.22 24.90
C SER A 467 -9.70 -4.08 24.18
N PHE A 468 -10.81 -4.40 23.50
CA PHE A 468 -11.68 -3.40 22.88
C PHE A 468 -12.63 -2.79 23.91
N GLY A 469 -13.19 -3.60 24.81
CA GLY A 469 -14.03 -3.15 25.91
C GLY A 469 -15.15 -4.12 26.23
N THR A 470 -15.97 -3.75 27.21
CA THR A 470 -17.14 -4.52 27.62
C THR A 470 -18.28 -4.44 26.59
N THR A 471 -19.21 -5.38 26.65
CA THR A 471 -20.46 -5.33 25.86
C THR A 471 -21.24 -4.02 26.05
N GLN A 472 -21.24 -3.48 27.27
CA GLN A 472 -21.92 -2.21 27.58
C GLN A 472 -21.22 -1.01 26.91
N GLU A 473 -19.89 -0.97 26.93
CA GLU A 473 -19.11 0.08 26.26
C GLU A 473 -19.26 -0.01 24.73
N PHE A 474 -19.27 -1.23 24.18
CA PHE A 474 -19.57 -1.44 22.77
C PHE A 474 -20.95 -0.89 22.40
N ALA A 475 -22.00 -1.28 23.13
CA ALA A 475 -23.34 -0.75 22.89
C ALA A 475 -23.43 0.78 23.05
N ALA A 476 -22.73 1.34 24.03
CA ALA A 476 -22.68 2.79 24.25
C ALA A 476 -22.03 3.52 23.07
N PHE A 477 -20.92 2.99 22.55
CA PHE A 477 -20.25 3.52 21.36
C PHE A 477 -21.18 3.52 20.15
N LEU A 478 -21.82 2.39 19.82
CA LEU A 478 -22.71 2.29 18.67
C LEU A 478 -23.88 3.28 18.77
N ARG A 479 -24.54 3.35 19.94
CA ARG A 479 -25.65 4.27 20.17
C ARG A 479 -25.23 5.74 20.05
N GLU A 480 -24.11 6.12 20.67
CA GLU A 480 -23.65 7.51 20.63
C GLU A 480 -23.22 7.95 19.23
N ALA A 481 -22.54 7.08 18.49
CA ALA A 481 -22.18 7.33 17.09
C ALA A 481 -23.43 7.63 16.24
N ARG A 482 -24.46 6.78 16.34
CA ARG A 482 -25.72 6.95 15.61
C ARG A 482 -26.50 8.18 16.07
N ARG A 483 -26.53 8.46 17.38
CA ARG A 483 -27.18 9.66 17.94
C ARG A 483 -26.56 10.96 17.41
N ARG A 484 -25.24 10.98 17.16
CA ARG A 484 -24.53 12.11 16.54
C ARG A 484 -24.76 12.24 15.03
N GLY A 485 -25.40 11.26 14.40
CA GLY A 485 -25.67 11.25 12.97
C GLY A 485 -24.61 10.56 12.12
N HIS A 486 -23.64 9.85 12.73
CA HIS A 486 -22.77 8.93 11.99
C HIS A 486 -23.54 7.66 11.60
N LEU A 487 -22.99 6.95 10.62
CA LEU A 487 -23.42 5.59 10.25
C LEU A 487 -22.41 4.59 10.81
N VAL A 488 -22.88 3.42 11.21
CA VAL A 488 -22.02 2.39 11.79
C VAL A 488 -22.08 1.10 10.96
N MET A 489 -20.90 0.56 10.66
CA MET A 489 -20.69 -0.62 9.82
C MET A 489 -19.56 -1.50 10.39
N PRO A 490 -19.85 -2.42 11.32
CA PRO A 490 -18.83 -3.30 11.88
C PRO A 490 -18.36 -4.32 10.84
N TYR A 491 -17.10 -4.71 10.92
CA TYR A 491 -16.55 -5.80 10.09
C TYR A 491 -17.06 -7.17 10.54
N THR A 492 -17.58 -7.97 9.61
CA THR A 492 -17.83 -9.41 9.81
C THR A 492 -17.30 -10.19 8.62
N ASN A 493 -16.99 -11.48 8.80
CA ASN A 493 -16.67 -12.39 7.69
C ASN A 493 -17.52 -13.66 7.83
N PRO A 494 -18.43 -13.94 6.87
CA PRO A 494 -19.28 -15.13 6.88
C PRO A 494 -18.76 -16.29 6.01
N THR A 495 -17.56 -16.20 5.43
CA THR A 495 -17.13 -17.09 4.32
C THR A 495 -16.05 -18.10 4.70
N TRP A 496 -15.45 -18.00 5.90
CA TRP A 496 -14.46 -18.95 6.40
C TRP A 496 -14.40 -18.97 7.93
N TRP A 497 -13.91 -20.07 8.52
CA TRP A 497 -13.76 -20.27 9.97
C TRP A 497 -12.30 -20.55 10.34
N CYS A 498 -11.76 -19.76 11.28
CA CYS A 498 -10.37 -19.88 11.77
C CYS A 498 -10.23 -21.07 12.75
N ASP A 499 -9.12 -21.82 12.66
CA ASP A 499 -8.86 -23.00 13.48
C ASP A 499 -7.92 -22.77 14.68
N ASP A 500 -7.25 -21.62 14.77
CA ASP A 500 -6.35 -21.25 15.89
C ASP A 500 -6.54 -19.81 16.42
N PRO A 501 -7.38 -19.59 17.46
CA PRO A 501 -8.25 -20.56 18.10
C PRO A 501 -9.61 -20.72 17.38
N LYS A 502 -10.18 -21.93 17.45
CA LYS A 502 -11.57 -22.21 17.06
C LYS A 502 -12.56 -21.45 17.94
N GLY A 503 -13.56 -20.81 17.32
CA GLY A 503 -14.70 -20.21 18.02
C GLY A 503 -15.68 -21.25 18.58
N PRO A 504 -16.54 -20.91 19.57
CA PRO A 504 -17.47 -21.87 20.18
C PRO A 504 -18.42 -22.57 19.20
N THR A 505 -18.85 -21.89 18.13
CA THR A 505 -19.67 -22.48 17.08
C THR A 505 -18.89 -23.50 16.27
N PHE A 506 -17.65 -23.19 15.89
CA PHE A 506 -16.79 -24.16 15.21
C PHE A 506 -16.48 -25.36 16.11
N GLN A 507 -16.14 -25.15 17.39
CA GLN A 507 -15.91 -26.24 18.34
C GLN A 507 -17.11 -27.18 18.48
N ARG A 508 -18.33 -26.63 18.49
CA ARG A 508 -19.58 -27.40 18.63
C ARG A 508 -19.91 -28.21 17.37
N GLU A 509 -19.78 -27.61 16.20
CA GLU A 509 -20.23 -28.22 14.93
C GLU A 509 -19.14 -29.11 14.29
N GLY A 510 -17.88 -28.94 14.71
CA GLY A 510 -16.74 -29.68 14.14
C GLY A 510 -16.52 -29.36 12.66
N ASP A 511 -16.10 -30.36 11.89
CA ASP A 511 -15.72 -30.20 10.48
C ASP A 511 -16.89 -30.42 9.50
N ALA A 512 -18.06 -30.86 9.98
CA ALA A 512 -19.26 -31.07 9.17
C ALA A 512 -19.70 -29.86 8.30
N PRO A 513 -19.65 -28.60 8.79
CA PRO A 513 -20.01 -27.41 8.02
C PRO A 513 -18.93 -26.92 7.04
N LEU A 514 -17.77 -27.57 6.95
CA LEU A 514 -16.66 -27.11 6.13
C LEU A 514 -16.78 -27.59 4.69
N LEU A 515 -16.27 -26.79 3.75
CA LEU A 515 -16.24 -27.14 2.33
C LEU A 515 -15.32 -28.34 2.09
N ARG A 516 -15.75 -29.22 1.19
CA ARG A 516 -14.91 -30.32 0.69
C ARG A 516 -14.52 -30.13 -0.77
N THR A 517 -13.24 -30.25 -1.06
CA THR A 517 -12.68 -30.15 -2.41
C THR A 517 -13.01 -31.41 -3.24
N LEU A 518 -12.70 -31.40 -4.54
CA LEU A 518 -12.99 -32.54 -5.43
C LEU A 518 -12.24 -33.83 -5.05
N ASP A 519 -11.10 -33.71 -4.37
CA ASP A 519 -10.31 -34.83 -3.81
C ASP A 519 -10.78 -35.26 -2.42
N GLY A 520 -11.88 -34.68 -1.92
CA GLY A 520 -12.50 -35.02 -0.62
C GLY A 520 -11.85 -34.37 0.60
N GLN A 521 -10.77 -33.60 0.41
CA GLN A 521 -10.08 -32.89 1.49
C GLN A 521 -10.87 -31.65 1.96
N LEU A 522 -10.51 -31.12 3.13
CA LEU A 522 -11.04 -29.86 3.61
C LEU A 522 -10.33 -28.69 2.92
N SER A 523 -11.08 -27.68 2.48
CA SER A 523 -10.50 -26.46 1.90
C SER A 523 -9.86 -25.59 2.97
N ARG A 524 -8.53 -25.66 3.11
CA ARG A 524 -7.74 -24.87 4.06
C ARG A 524 -7.23 -23.58 3.41
N GLU A 525 -7.35 -22.47 4.13
CA GLU A 525 -6.89 -21.14 3.71
C GLU A 525 -6.00 -20.50 4.80
N ARG A 526 -5.16 -19.52 4.40
CA ARG A 526 -4.29 -18.77 5.30
C ARG A 526 -4.37 -17.27 5.01
N TYR A 527 -4.60 -16.48 6.05
CA TYR A 527 -4.60 -15.01 6.02
C TYR A 527 -3.61 -14.46 7.05
N GLY A 528 -2.51 -13.89 6.57
CA GLY A 528 -1.40 -13.50 7.43
C GLY A 528 -0.80 -14.70 8.17
N GLN A 529 -0.90 -14.69 9.51
CA GLN A 529 -0.46 -15.81 10.35
C GLN A 529 -1.61 -16.72 10.81
N ASN A 530 -2.86 -16.39 10.45
CA ASN A 530 -4.02 -17.17 10.85
C ASN A 530 -4.36 -18.18 9.76
N GLU A 531 -4.73 -19.39 10.16
CA GLU A 531 -5.18 -20.47 9.28
C GLU A 531 -6.59 -20.93 9.64
N GLY A 532 -7.22 -21.64 8.73
CA GLY A 532 -8.60 -22.10 8.90
C GLY A 532 -9.18 -22.63 7.61
N PHE A 533 -10.50 -22.65 7.52
CA PHE A 533 -11.23 -23.40 6.50
C PHE A 533 -12.36 -22.62 5.85
N THR A 534 -12.51 -22.82 4.55
CA THR A 534 -13.70 -22.38 3.82
C THR A 534 -14.92 -23.18 4.26
N ILE A 535 -16.09 -22.54 4.29
CA ILE A 535 -17.36 -23.15 4.73
C ILE A 535 -18.22 -23.67 3.58
N CYS A 536 -19.07 -24.65 3.86
CA CYS A 536 -20.16 -25.06 2.97
C CYS A 536 -21.41 -24.19 3.25
N PHE A 537 -21.73 -23.22 2.38
CA PHE A 537 -22.88 -22.31 2.56
C PHE A 537 -24.24 -23.03 2.71
N TRP A 538 -24.36 -24.21 2.13
CA TRP A 538 -25.59 -25.01 2.16
C TRP A 538 -25.76 -25.80 3.45
N HIS A 539 -24.72 -25.88 4.30
CA HIS A 539 -24.82 -26.58 5.56
C HIS A 539 -25.72 -25.81 6.55
N PRO A 540 -26.71 -26.44 7.19
CA PRO A 540 -27.64 -25.76 8.10
C PRO A 540 -26.96 -25.01 9.25
N ALA A 541 -25.83 -25.52 9.76
CA ALA A 541 -25.07 -24.84 10.82
C ALA A 541 -24.47 -23.51 10.38
N VAL A 542 -24.01 -23.41 9.12
CA VAL A 542 -23.49 -22.17 8.54
C VAL A 542 -24.61 -21.16 8.40
N GLN A 543 -25.75 -21.56 7.83
CA GLN A 543 -26.91 -20.68 7.69
C GLN A 543 -27.40 -20.17 9.05
N ARG A 544 -27.46 -21.02 10.08
CA ARG A 544 -27.80 -20.61 11.45
C ARG A 544 -26.80 -19.61 12.01
N ALA A 545 -25.50 -19.82 11.80
CA ALA A 545 -24.46 -18.90 12.25
C ALA A 545 -24.62 -17.52 11.59
N ASN A 546 -24.80 -17.48 10.27
CA ASN A 546 -24.96 -16.22 9.52
C ASN A 546 -26.24 -15.47 9.94
N ARG A 547 -27.37 -16.18 10.06
CA ARG A 547 -28.63 -15.59 10.57
C ARG A 547 -28.49 -15.05 11.98
N ARG A 548 -27.71 -15.71 12.84
CA ARG A 548 -27.40 -15.23 14.19
C ARG A 548 -26.58 -13.94 14.16
N THR A 549 -25.54 -13.87 13.33
CA THR A 549 -24.74 -12.64 13.18
C THR A 549 -25.60 -11.48 12.69
N ARG A 550 -26.45 -11.71 11.67
CA ARG A 550 -27.44 -10.73 11.21
C ARG A 550 -28.32 -10.27 12.37
N GLN A 551 -28.95 -11.21 13.09
CA GLN A 551 -29.82 -10.91 14.22
C GLN A 551 -29.11 -10.08 15.30
N GLN A 552 -27.86 -10.41 15.64
CA GLN A 552 -27.07 -9.67 16.62
C GLN A 552 -26.88 -8.21 16.20
N PHE A 553 -26.62 -7.94 14.92
CA PHE A 553 -26.40 -6.59 14.42
C PHE A 553 -27.66 -5.84 13.95
N THR A 554 -28.81 -6.50 13.88
CA THR A 554 -30.09 -5.84 13.58
C THR A 554 -30.97 -5.64 14.82
N GLU A 555 -30.88 -6.54 15.81
CA GLU A 555 -31.75 -6.53 17.00
C GLU A 555 -31.00 -6.16 18.28
N GLN A 556 -29.84 -6.77 18.55
CA GLN A 556 -29.13 -6.61 19.84
C GLN A 556 -28.23 -5.37 19.84
N PHE A 557 -27.45 -5.18 18.78
CA PHE A 557 -26.50 -4.09 18.57
C PHE A 557 -26.80 -3.43 17.22
N PRO A 558 -27.93 -2.71 17.09
CA PRO A 558 -28.43 -2.28 15.80
C PRO A 558 -27.45 -1.33 15.09
N VAL A 559 -26.99 -1.74 13.90
CA VAL A 559 -26.11 -0.98 13.01
C VAL A 559 -26.88 -0.42 11.81
N ASP A 560 -26.26 0.45 11.02
CA ASP A 560 -26.92 1.04 9.84
C ASP A 560 -26.62 0.25 8.56
N ILE A 561 -25.47 -0.44 8.51
CA ILE A 561 -25.00 -1.28 7.41
C ILE A 561 -24.25 -2.49 7.98
N LEU A 562 -24.46 -3.68 7.43
CA LEU A 562 -23.71 -4.89 7.80
C LEU A 562 -22.63 -5.16 6.74
N PHE A 563 -21.36 -5.15 7.16
CA PHE A 563 -20.26 -5.52 6.25
C PHE A 563 -20.02 -7.02 6.28
N GLN A 564 -20.07 -7.65 5.11
CA GLN A 564 -19.81 -9.07 4.90
C GLN A 564 -18.57 -9.22 4.04
N ASP A 565 -17.44 -9.44 4.71
CA ASP A 565 -16.14 -9.60 4.08
C ASP A 565 -16.15 -10.75 3.05
N GLN A 566 -15.31 -10.62 2.03
CA GLN A 566 -15.10 -11.58 0.96
C GLN A 566 -16.31 -11.93 0.07
N CYS A 567 -17.54 -11.44 0.32
CA CYS A 567 -18.67 -11.79 -0.54
C CYS A 567 -18.51 -11.28 -1.99
N GLY A 568 -17.89 -10.12 -2.17
CA GLY A 568 -17.52 -9.58 -3.50
C GLY A 568 -16.12 -9.98 -3.99
N ALA A 569 -15.26 -10.50 -3.12
CA ALA A 569 -13.85 -10.80 -3.40
C ALA A 569 -13.53 -12.31 -3.49
N ARG A 570 -14.48 -13.18 -3.12
CA ARG A 570 -14.27 -14.61 -3.11
C ARG A 570 -14.48 -15.23 -4.50
N GLY A 571 -13.47 -15.94 -4.97
CA GLY A 571 -13.56 -16.80 -6.15
C GLY A 571 -14.57 -17.94 -5.95
N TRP A 572 -15.02 -18.54 -7.03
CA TRP A 572 -15.85 -19.74 -6.94
C TRP A 572 -14.99 -20.97 -6.60
N LEU A 573 -15.62 -21.94 -5.93
CA LEU A 573 -15.00 -23.19 -5.49
C LEU A 573 -15.93 -24.35 -5.81
N TYR A 574 -15.36 -25.54 -5.95
CA TYR A 574 -16.14 -26.78 -5.90
C TYR A 574 -16.41 -27.17 -4.45
N ASP A 575 -17.63 -27.63 -4.15
CA ASP A 575 -18.01 -28.10 -2.82
C ASP A 575 -18.72 -29.45 -2.86
N THR A 576 -17.97 -30.51 -2.53
CA THR A 576 -18.46 -31.89 -2.46
C THR A 576 -19.07 -32.25 -1.10
N ASN A 577 -19.25 -31.27 -0.19
CA ASN A 577 -19.93 -31.52 1.08
C ASN A 577 -21.35 -32.05 0.83
N PRO A 578 -21.81 -33.09 1.56
CA PRO A 578 -23.15 -33.68 1.36
C PRO A 578 -24.33 -32.71 1.49
N ALA A 579 -24.16 -31.58 2.19
CA ALA A 579 -25.20 -30.55 2.29
C ALA A 579 -25.35 -29.74 1.00
N SER A 580 -24.28 -29.63 0.20
CA SER A 580 -24.25 -28.92 -1.08
C SER A 580 -25.16 -29.61 -2.11
N PRO A 581 -26.07 -28.89 -2.80
CA PRO A 581 -26.92 -29.48 -3.84
C PRO A 581 -26.15 -30.08 -5.02
N SER A 582 -24.96 -29.53 -5.30
CA SER A 582 -24.08 -29.94 -6.39
C SER A 582 -22.67 -29.44 -6.11
N PRO A 583 -21.61 -30.09 -6.62
CA PRO A 583 -20.25 -29.57 -6.53
C PRO A 583 -20.08 -28.13 -7.01
N CYS A 584 -20.92 -27.62 -7.92
CA CYS A 584 -20.85 -26.23 -8.41
C CYS A 584 -21.70 -25.23 -7.61
N ALA A 585 -22.39 -25.63 -6.53
CA ALA A 585 -23.39 -24.81 -5.86
C ALA A 585 -22.81 -23.75 -4.90
N TYR A 586 -21.49 -23.69 -4.73
CA TYR A 586 -20.83 -22.81 -3.76
C TYR A 586 -21.21 -21.33 -3.93
N THR A 587 -21.07 -20.82 -5.15
CA THR A 587 -21.35 -19.40 -5.46
C THR A 587 -22.83 -19.06 -5.33
N GLU A 588 -23.73 -19.98 -5.67
CA GLU A 588 -25.17 -19.79 -5.44
C GLU A 588 -25.51 -19.72 -3.95
N GLY A 589 -24.81 -20.50 -3.11
CA GLY A 589 -24.96 -20.42 -1.66
C GLY A 589 -24.56 -19.06 -1.09
N LEU A 590 -23.45 -18.49 -1.58
CA LEU A 590 -23.02 -17.13 -1.24
C LEU A 590 -24.07 -16.09 -1.68
N LEU A 591 -24.54 -16.16 -2.93
CA LEU A 591 -25.57 -15.26 -3.45
C LEU A 591 -26.89 -15.37 -2.68
N SER A 592 -27.29 -16.58 -2.30
CA SER A 592 -28.48 -16.82 -1.48
C SER A 592 -28.38 -16.16 -0.11
N MET A 593 -27.22 -16.24 0.54
CA MET A 593 -26.97 -15.53 1.80
C MET A 593 -27.08 -14.01 1.63
N ALA A 594 -26.38 -13.43 0.65
CA ALA A 594 -26.42 -11.98 0.40
C ALA A 594 -27.85 -11.50 0.05
N ALA A 595 -28.59 -12.29 -0.74
CA ALA A 595 -29.98 -12.01 -1.07
C ALA A 595 -30.88 -12.05 0.17
N GLU A 596 -30.75 -13.06 1.03
CA GLU A 596 -31.50 -13.17 2.29
C GLU A 596 -31.19 -12.00 3.23
N ASP A 597 -29.92 -11.66 3.42
CA ASP A 597 -29.50 -10.64 4.39
C ASP A 597 -29.82 -9.22 3.91
N SER A 598 -29.71 -8.95 2.60
CA SER A 598 -30.02 -7.64 2.00
C SER A 598 -31.51 -7.27 2.06
N ALA A 599 -32.38 -8.23 2.33
CA ALA A 599 -33.80 -7.98 2.59
C ALA A 599 -34.05 -7.38 3.99
N VAL A 600 -33.09 -7.52 4.91
CA VAL A 600 -33.23 -7.09 6.32
C VAL A 600 -32.41 -5.84 6.62
N VAL A 601 -31.18 -5.77 6.11
CA VAL A 601 -30.24 -4.66 6.38
C VAL A 601 -29.43 -4.35 5.12
N PRO A 602 -29.09 -3.06 4.85
CA PRO A 602 -28.18 -2.76 3.76
C PRO A 602 -26.82 -3.43 3.99
N LEU A 603 -26.26 -3.99 2.91
CA LEU A 603 -25.00 -4.71 2.95
C LEU A 603 -23.86 -3.91 2.32
N SER A 604 -22.65 -4.19 2.79
CA SER A 604 -21.39 -3.82 2.14
C SER A 604 -20.49 -5.04 2.08
N THR A 605 -19.59 -5.11 1.10
CA THR A 605 -18.64 -6.22 0.98
C THR A 605 -17.27 -5.81 0.47
N GLU A 606 -16.25 -6.62 0.76
CA GLU A 606 -14.93 -6.57 0.12
C GLU A 606 -15.06 -6.93 -1.36
N GLY A 607 -14.36 -6.20 -2.24
CA GLY A 607 -14.41 -6.41 -3.67
C GLY A 607 -15.77 -6.12 -4.28
N GLY A 608 -16.10 -6.83 -5.36
CA GLY A 608 -17.41 -6.70 -5.98
C GLY A 608 -17.48 -7.29 -7.39
N TRP A 609 -18.62 -7.88 -7.69
CA TRP A 609 -18.98 -8.33 -9.03
C TRP A 609 -20.47 -8.13 -9.26
N ASP A 610 -20.89 -8.23 -10.51
CA ASP A 610 -22.20 -7.80 -10.96
C ASP A 610 -23.40 -8.45 -10.24
N ARG A 611 -23.30 -9.73 -9.84
CA ARG A 611 -24.40 -10.42 -9.13
C ARG A 611 -24.54 -9.98 -7.69
N VAL A 612 -23.43 -9.81 -6.97
CA VAL A 612 -23.51 -9.23 -5.61
C VAL A 612 -23.92 -7.76 -5.66
N ALA A 613 -23.61 -7.04 -6.74
CA ALA A 613 -24.07 -5.67 -6.95
C ALA A 613 -25.59 -5.52 -7.05
N GLU A 614 -26.37 -6.60 -7.17
CA GLU A 614 -27.84 -6.55 -7.07
C GLU A 614 -28.31 -6.45 -5.60
N TYR A 615 -27.53 -6.96 -4.65
CA TYR A 615 -27.88 -7.04 -3.21
C TYR A 615 -27.10 -6.04 -2.35
N GLU A 616 -25.81 -5.88 -2.64
CA GLU A 616 -24.89 -5.01 -1.92
C GLU A 616 -25.20 -3.53 -2.17
N SER A 617 -25.09 -2.70 -1.13
CA SER A 617 -25.18 -1.25 -1.26
C SER A 617 -23.82 -0.59 -1.46
N GLN A 618 -22.74 -1.24 -1.04
CA GLN A 618 -21.36 -0.77 -1.21
C GLN A 618 -20.42 -1.91 -1.61
N LEU A 619 -19.50 -1.61 -2.51
CA LEU A 619 -18.42 -2.50 -2.94
C LEU A 619 -17.08 -1.86 -2.58
N CYS A 620 -16.25 -2.56 -1.79
CA CYS A 620 -14.97 -2.05 -1.25
C CYS A 620 -13.79 -2.74 -1.95
N GLY A 621 -13.31 -2.19 -3.08
CA GLY A 621 -12.27 -2.83 -3.89
C GLY A 621 -11.91 -2.07 -5.17
N MET A 622 -11.77 -2.80 -6.28
CA MET A 622 -11.54 -2.31 -7.65
C MET A 622 -10.34 -1.36 -7.82
N ALA A 623 -9.34 -1.45 -6.94
CA ALA A 623 -8.28 -0.43 -6.85
C ALA A 623 -6.86 -1.00 -6.68
N TRP A 624 -6.68 -2.27 -6.30
CA TRP A 624 -5.34 -2.81 -5.99
C TRP A 624 -4.37 -2.75 -7.16
N SER A 625 -4.83 -2.97 -8.39
CA SER A 625 -4.01 -2.92 -9.60
C SER A 625 -4.04 -1.55 -10.30
N LEU A 626 -4.75 -0.55 -9.76
CA LEU A 626 -4.91 0.77 -10.39
C LEU A 626 -4.32 1.91 -9.57
N ILE A 627 -4.67 2.00 -8.29
CA ILE A 627 -4.44 3.19 -7.49
C ILE A 627 -3.14 3.04 -6.69
N PRO A 628 -2.17 3.96 -6.83
CA PRO A 628 -0.88 3.90 -6.15
C PRO A 628 -0.98 4.40 -4.70
N THR A 629 -1.61 3.62 -3.83
CA THR A 629 -1.72 3.95 -2.40
C THR A 629 -0.40 3.78 -1.66
N GLU A 630 -0.13 4.65 -0.70
CA GLU A 630 0.97 4.49 0.27
C GLU A 630 0.74 3.23 1.12
N TYR A 631 1.83 2.61 1.59
CA TYR A 631 1.79 1.40 2.43
C TYR A 631 1.08 0.18 1.82
N ALA A 632 0.98 0.12 0.49
CA ALA A 632 0.46 -1.05 -0.20
C ALA A 632 1.24 -2.34 0.16
N PRO A 633 0.56 -3.51 0.23
CA PRO A 633 1.23 -4.79 0.45
C PRO A 633 2.27 -5.11 -0.64
N ASP A 634 3.33 -5.83 -0.27
CA ASP A 634 4.44 -6.17 -1.17
C ASP A 634 4.02 -6.95 -2.43
N TRP A 635 2.91 -7.70 -2.36
CA TRP A 635 2.36 -8.49 -3.47
C TRP A 635 1.62 -7.66 -4.51
N ARG A 636 1.22 -6.42 -4.18
CA ARG A 636 0.39 -5.58 -5.04
C ARG A 636 1.17 -5.10 -6.26
N THR A 637 0.66 -5.42 -7.45
CA THR A 637 1.24 -5.03 -8.75
C THR A 637 0.26 -4.17 -9.54
N LEU A 638 0.68 -2.98 -9.98
CA LEU A 638 -0.17 -2.08 -10.78
C LEU A 638 -0.20 -2.50 -12.26
N LEU A 639 -1.29 -2.23 -12.97
CA LEU A 639 -1.40 -2.49 -14.42
C LEU A 639 -0.32 -1.77 -15.23
N ARG A 640 0.11 -0.57 -14.81
CA ARG A 640 1.22 0.17 -15.43
C ARG A 640 2.58 -0.52 -15.29
N GLU A 641 2.72 -1.39 -14.30
CA GLU A 641 3.92 -2.20 -14.07
C GLU A 641 3.86 -3.49 -14.89
N GLN A 642 2.66 -3.95 -15.24
CA GLN A 642 2.43 -5.17 -16.04
C GLN A 642 2.43 -4.90 -17.54
N PHE A 643 1.91 -3.74 -17.97
CA PHE A 643 1.66 -3.44 -19.37
C PHE A 643 2.16 -2.05 -19.74
N PRO A 644 2.77 -1.88 -20.92
CA PRO A 644 3.22 -0.57 -21.37
C PRO A 644 2.03 0.35 -21.67
N PRO A 645 2.18 1.69 -21.55
CA PRO A 645 1.07 2.63 -21.66
C PRO A 645 0.26 2.57 -22.97
N HIS A 646 0.87 2.12 -24.07
CA HIS A 646 0.21 2.02 -25.38
C HIS A 646 -0.64 0.75 -25.54
N ALA A 647 -0.45 -0.27 -24.68
CA ALA A 647 -1.16 -1.55 -24.75
C ALA A 647 -2.51 -1.53 -24.03
N TRP A 648 -2.76 -0.55 -23.17
CA TRP A 648 -3.98 -0.52 -22.37
C TRP A 648 -4.36 0.87 -21.88
N GLU A 649 -5.65 1.02 -21.58
CA GLU A 649 -6.24 2.17 -20.92
C GLU A 649 -7.26 1.75 -19.87
N VAL A 650 -7.49 2.63 -18.89
CA VAL A 650 -8.59 2.47 -17.93
C VAL A 650 -9.92 2.55 -18.69
N PHE A 651 -10.75 1.52 -18.53
CA PHE A 651 -12.13 1.55 -18.96
C PHE A 651 -13.02 1.11 -17.78
N PRO A 652 -13.87 2.01 -17.24
CA PRO A 652 -14.63 1.77 -16.02
C PRO A 652 -15.88 0.92 -16.29
N LEU A 653 -15.68 -0.33 -16.72
CA LEU A 653 -16.75 -1.29 -16.99
C LEU A 653 -17.66 -1.44 -15.78
N ALA A 654 -17.08 -1.55 -14.58
CA ALA A 654 -17.82 -1.68 -13.34
C ALA A 654 -18.79 -0.51 -13.13
N GLN A 655 -18.33 0.72 -13.33
CA GLN A 655 -19.14 1.93 -13.12
C GLN A 655 -20.26 2.05 -14.15
N PHE A 656 -19.98 1.75 -15.43
CA PHE A 656 -21.03 1.74 -16.45
C PHE A 656 -22.13 0.74 -16.13
N LEU A 657 -21.79 -0.36 -15.46
CA LEU A 657 -22.76 -1.39 -15.08
C LEU A 657 -23.46 -1.11 -13.74
N ALA A 658 -22.77 -0.56 -12.74
CA ALA A 658 -23.23 -0.58 -11.34
C ALA A 658 -23.12 0.73 -10.55
N HIS A 659 -22.63 1.84 -11.10
CA HIS A 659 -22.47 3.09 -10.33
C HIS A 659 -23.81 3.71 -9.86
N ASP A 660 -24.92 3.37 -10.53
CA ASP A 660 -26.29 3.70 -10.09
C ASP A 660 -26.89 2.70 -9.09
N LYS A 661 -26.21 1.56 -8.87
CA LYS A 661 -26.68 0.42 -8.07
C LYS A 661 -25.94 0.30 -6.74
N THR A 662 -24.66 0.66 -6.69
CA THR A 662 -23.82 0.56 -5.50
C THR A 662 -22.95 1.81 -5.33
N ALA A 663 -22.55 2.10 -4.08
CA ALA A 663 -21.39 2.95 -3.85
C ALA A 663 -20.12 2.13 -4.05
N MET A 664 -19.16 2.67 -4.78
CA MET A 664 -17.84 2.05 -4.95
C MET A 664 -16.83 2.81 -4.10
N VAL A 665 -16.05 2.12 -3.29
CA VAL A 665 -14.97 2.67 -2.48
C VAL A 665 -13.74 1.78 -2.62
N MET A 666 -12.55 2.30 -2.31
CA MET A 666 -11.35 1.45 -2.27
C MET A 666 -11.45 0.39 -1.15
N HIS A 667 -10.55 -0.59 -1.17
CA HIS A 667 -10.49 -1.66 -0.17
C HIS A 667 -10.53 -1.12 1.27
N ASP A 668 -11.47 -1.62 2.07
CA ASP A 668 -11.90 -1.07 3.36
C ASP A 668 -10.87 -1.19 4.50
N LEU A 669 -9.90 -2.11 4.38
CA LEU A 669 -8.82 -2.28 5.37
C LEU A 669 -7.44 -1.76 4.92
N GLY A 670 -7.25 -1.62 3.61
CA GLY A 670 -5.91 -1.65 2.99
C GLY A 670 -5.59 -0.46 2.08
N GLN A 671 -6.60 0.27 1.62
CA GLN A 671 -6.44 1.39 0.71
C GLN A 671 -7.28 2.59 1.17
N PHE A 672 -6.61 3.73 1.41
CA PHE A 672 -7.23 4.94 1.93
C PHE A 672 -6.68 6.18 1.22
N VAL A 673 -7.46 7.26 1.22
CA VAL A 673 -7.04 8.54 0.67
C VAL A 673 -6.10 9.25 1.64
N THR A 674 -4.81 8.95 1.52
CA THR A 674 -3.75 9.56 2.36
C THR A 674 -3.14 10.82 1.77
N ASN A 675 -3.25 11.00 0.44
CA ASN A 675 -2.62 12.11 -0.27
C ASN A 675 -3.45 12.54 -1.50
N ARG A 676 -2.96 13.55 -2.24
CA ARG A 676 -3.62 14.11 -3.43
C ARG A 676 -3.63 13.16 -4.64
N GLU A 677 -2.59 12.35 -4.83
CA GLU A 677 -2.54 11.36 -5.93
C GLU A 677 -3.70 10.38 -5.83
N VAL A 678 -3.90 9.80 -4.64
CA VAL A 678 -5.00 8.87 -4.39
C VAL A 678 -6.35 9.59 -4.51
N LEU A 679 -6.47 10.83 -4.03
CA LEU A 679 -7.70 11.63 -4.15
C LEU A 679 -8.09 11.88 -5.61
N ALA A 680 -7.13 12.19 -6.48
CA ALA A 680 -7.37 12.41 -7.91
C ALA A 680 -7.94 11.15 -8.59
N TRP A 681 -7.37 9.98 -8.29
CA TRP A 681 -7.88 8.69 -8.73
C TRP A 681 -9.32 8.44 -8.25
N VAL A 682 -9.57 8.61 -6.95
CA VAL A 682 -10.89 8.38 -6.33
C VAL A 682 -11.97 9.25 -6.98
N LEU A 683 -11.72 10.55 -7.13
CA LEU A 683 -12.69 11.46 -7.74
C LEU A 683 -12.87 11.17 -9.24
N GLY A 684 -11.79 10.88 -9.97
CA GLY A 684 -11.83 10.59 -11.40
C GLY A 684 -12.59 9.31 -11.74
N LEU A 685 -12.56 8.31 -10.85
CA LEU A 685 -13.28 7.04 -11.01
C LEU A 685 -14.69 7.03 -10.39
N GLY A 686 -15.12 8.13 -9.75
CA GLY A 686 -16.43 8.22 -9.11
C GLY A 686 -16.53 7.43 -7.80
N PHE A 687 -15.43 7.16 -7.12
CA PHE A 687 -15.47 6.42 -5.86
C PHE A 687 -15.92 7.33 -4.70
N GLY A 688 -16.54 6.75 -3.68
CA GLY A 688 -16.64 7.37 -2.37
C GLY A 688 -15.26 7.48 -1.71
N ILE A 689 -15.08 8.48 -0.87
CA ILE A 689 -13.82 8.73 -0.19
C ILE A 689 -13.71 7.83 1.04
N SER A 690 -12.54 7.20 1.21
CA SER A 690 -12.17 6.43 2.40
C SER A 690 -10.96 7.03 3.12
N ALA A 691 -10.92 6.92 4.44
CA ALA A 691 -9.82 7.35 5.29
C ALA A 691 -9.58 6.35 6.43
N ARG A 692 -8.35 6.30 6.94
CA ARG A 692 -8.00 5.54 8.15
C ARG A 692 -7.52 6.49 9.22
N VAL A 693 -8.06 6.35 10.43
CA VAL A 693 -7.68 7.20 11.57
C VAL A 693 -7.85 6.45 12.89
N SER A 694 -6.90 6.61 13.80
CA SER A 694 -7.08 6.19 15.19
C SER A 694 -7.89 7.22 15.97
N ALA A 695 -8.64 6.76 16.97
CA ALA A 695 -9.38 7.63 17.88
C ALA A 695 -8.49 8.71 18.52
N THR A 696 -7.29 8.33 18.94
CA THR A 696 -6.28 9.22 19.53
C THR A 696 -5.77 10.26 18.53
N ALA A 697 -5.57 9.90 17.27
CA ALA A 697 -5.03 10.81 16.26
C ALA A 697 -5.95 12.00 15.94
N LEU A 698 -7.25 11.93 16.22
CA LEU A 698 -8.21 13.02 15.97
C LEU A 698 -8.03 14.26 16.86
N SER A 699 -7.25 14.13 17.94
CA SER A 699 -6.81 15.27 18.75
C SER A 699 -5.87 16.21 17.98
N HIS A 700 -5.28 15.75 16.86
CA HIS A 700 -4.36 16.52 16.04
C HIS A 700 -5.06 17.27 14.91
N ASP A 701 -4.71 18.56 14.79
CA ASP A 701 -5.28 19.44 13.78
C ASP A 701 -5.01 18.92 12.36
N SER A 702 -3.79 18.52 12.00
CA SER A 702 -3.47 18.08 10.62
C SER A 702 -4.33 16.89 10.18
N THR A 703 -4.36 15.83 10.99
CA THR A 703 -5.19 14.63 10.75
C THR A 703 -6.67 14.98 10.67
N ARG A 704 -7.17 15.74 11.66
CA ARG A 704 -8.59 16.11 11.73
C ARG A 704 -9.00 17.00 10.56
N GLU A 705 -8.16 17.94 10.16
CA GLU A 705 -8.46 18.90 9.10
C GLU A 705 -8.33 18.28 7.71
N TRP A 706 -7.41 17.33 7.50
CA TRP A 706 -7.41 16.49 6.29
C TRP A 706 -8.72 15.69 6.20
N LEU A 707 -9.13 15.01 7.28
CA LEU A 707 -10.39 14.26 7.30
C LEU A 707 -11.62 15.17 7.08
N ARG A 708 -11.62 16.39 7.62
CA ARG A 708 -12.65 17.40 7.34
C ARG A 708 -12.66 17.82 5.88
N TRP A 709 -11.49 17.96 5.26
CA TRP A 709 -11.39 18.29 3.83
C TRP A 709 -11.94 17.18 2.96
N LEU A 710 -11.57 15.93 3.24
CA LEU A 710 -12.13 14.75 2.61
C LEU A 710 -13.66 14.67 2.78
N SER A 711 -14.18 14.92 3.99
CA SER A 711 -15.62 14.99 4.25
C SER A 711 -16.30 16.09 3.47
N ARG A 712 -15.67 17.27 3.32
CA ARG A 712 -16.24 18.36 2.52
C ARG A 712 -16.38 17.97 1.04
N LEU A 713 -15.38 17.30 0.49
CA LEU A 713 -15.43 16.76 -0.87
C LEU A 713 -16.45 15.64 -1.01
N GLN A 714 -16.58 14.76 -0.03
CA GLN A 714 -17.63 13.74 -0.01
C GLN A 714 -19.03 14.37 -0.04
N HIS A 715 -19.27 15.39 0.79
CA HIS A 715 -20.57 16.09 0.86
C HIS A 715 -20.92 16.82 -0.43
N SER A 716 -19.94 17.45 -1.06
CA SER A 716 -20.17 18.29 -2.24
C SER A 716 -20.04 17.51 -3.54
N VAL A 717 -18.96 16.79 -3.75
CA VAL A 717 -18.71 16.11 -5.02
C VAL A 717 -19.34 14.72 -5.00
N CYS A 718 -18.91 13.85 -4.09
CA CYS A 718 -19.24 12.43 -4.16
C CYS A 718 -20.74 12.16 -3.92
N ALA A 719 -21.37 12.87 -2.99
CA ALA A 719 -22.81 12.75 -2.74
C ALA A 719 -23.67 13.09 -3.97
N ARG A 720 -23.14 13.82 -4.95
CA ARG A 720 -23.85 14.14 -6.20
C ARG A 720 -23.75 13.04 -7.25
N TYR A 721 -22.71 12.20 -7.24
CA TYR A 721 -22.53 11.13 -8.22
C TYR A 721 -22.81 9.71 -7.68
N ILE A 722 -22.67 9.45 -6.37
CA ILE A 722 -22.91 8.10 -5.83
C ILE A 722 -24.37 7.71 -6.06
N GLY A 723 -24.61 6.56 -6.70
CA GLY A 723 -25.96 6.12 -7.07
C GLY A 723 -26.53 6.79 -8.32
N GLU A 724 -25.72 7.53 -9.09
CA GLU A 724 -26.07 8.03 -10.43
C GLU A 724 -25.34 7.21 -11.51
N PRO A 725 -25.85 7.09 -12.74
CA PRO A 725 -25.16 6.36 -13.79
C PRO A 725 -23.92 7.11 -14.29
N LEU A 726 -22.87 6.38 -14.68
CA LEU A 726 -21.78 6.92 -15.48
C LEU A 726 -22.24 7.06 -16.94
N LEU A 727 -22.26 8.29 -17.45
CA LEU A 727 -22.73 8.60 -18.81
C LEU A 727 -21.60 8.62 -19.84
N ALA A 728 -20.43 9.12 -19.44
CA ALA A 728 -19.25 9.18 -20.31
C ALA A 728 -17.97 9.08 -19.50
N PHE A 729 -16.96 8.43 -20.08
CA PHE A 729 -15.62 8.34 -19.51
C PHE A 729 -14.55 8.38 -20.58
N ARG A 730 -13.42 8.99 -20.26
CA ARG A 730 -12.21 8.95 -21.09
C ARG A 730 -10.96 8.99 -20.21
N HIS A 731 -9.99 8.18 -20.60
CA HIS A 731 -8.62 8.22 -20.09
C HIS A 731 -7.70 8.78 -21.18
N GLU A 732 -7.07 9.92 -20.92
CA GLU A 732 -6.18 10.60 -21.87
C GLU A 732 -4.74 10.51 -21.37
N ARG A 733 -3.90 9.70 -22.02
CA ARG A 733 -2.47 9.57 -21.67
C ARG A 733 -1.65 10.76 -22.18
N ILE A 734 -1.83 11.92 -21.56
CA ILE A 734 -1.10 13.17 -21.84
C ILE A 734 -0.15 13.53 -20.69
N GLY A 735 0.99 14.15 -21.01
CA GLY A 735 2.00 14.54 -20.01
C GLY A 735 2.98 13.41 -19.64
N LYS A 736 3.71 13.59 -18.54
CA LYS A 736 4.68 12.63 -18.00
C LYS A 736 4.12 12.00 -16.72
N GLY A 737 3.39 10.89 -16.86
CA GLY A 737 2.70 10.20 -15.76
C GLY A 737 1.52 9.37 -16.29
N GLU A 738 0.46 9.22 -15.49
CA GLU A 738 -0.73 8.42 -15.86
C GLU A 738 -1.78 9.19 -16.68
N GLY A 739 -1.56 10.46 -16.98
CA GLY A 739 -2.49 11.22 -17.82
C GLY A 739 -3.65 11.87 -17.07
N VAL A 740 -4.80 11.96 -17.73
CA VAL A 740 -6.00 12.67 -17.25
C VAL A 740 -7.23 11.77 -17.37
N LEU A 741 -8.05 11.73 -16.33
CA LEU A 741 -9.38 11.10 -16.37
C LEU A 741 -10.46 12.17 -16.58
N ARG A 742 -11.45 11.87 -17.43
CA ARG A 742 -12.65 12.69 -17.62
C ARG A 742 -13.88 11.80 -17.43
N ALA A 743 -14.75 12.15 -16.50
CA ALA A 743 -15.96 11.41 -16.20
C ALA A 743 -17.19 12.34 -16.15
N ASP A 744 -18.31 11.88 -16.69
CA ASP A 744 -19.62 12.53 -16.60
C ASP A 744 -20.60 11.59 -15.90
N PHE A 745 -21.00 11.93 -14.68
CA PHE A 745 -21.98 11.21 -13.87
C PHE A 745 -23.37 11.86 -13.93
N GLY A 746 -23.63 12.66 -14.97
CA GLY A 746 -24.85 13.45 -15.14
C GLY A 746 -24.84 14.71 -14.29
N ARG A 747 -25.00 14.57 -12.97
CA ARG A 747 -25.09 15.72 -12.05
C ARG A 747 -23.75 16.40 -11.77
N VAL A 748 -22.66 15.66 -11.97
CA VAL A 748 -21.29 16.13 -11.76
C VAL A 748 -20.41 15.61 -12.89
N ARG A 749 -19.56 16.50 -13.40
CA ARG A 749 -18.44 16.16 -14.28
C ARG A 749 -17.14 16.32 -13.52
N VAL A 750 -16.24 15.37 -13.65
CA VAL A 750 -14.92 15.37 -13.01
C VAL A 750 -13.84 15.27 -14.08
N VAL A 751 -12.82 16.10 -13.95
CA VAL A 751 -11.55 15.97 -14.67
C VAL A 751 -10.43 15.89 -13.64
N ALA A 752 -9.67 14.79 -13.65
CA ALA A 752 -8.61 14.54 -12.69
C ALA A 752 -7.26 14.39 -13.40
N ASN A 753 -6.25 15.14 -12.94
CA ASN A 753 -4.87 14.99 -13.36
C ASN A 753 -4.22 13.88 -12.54
N LEU A 754 -3.70 12.84 -13.20
CA LEU A 754 -2.99 11.75 -12.56
C LEU A 754 -1.46 11.87 -12.72
N ASN A 755 -0.98 13.00 -13.25
CA ASN A 755 0.44 13.27 -13.39
C ASN A 755 1.02 13.94 -12.13
N PRO A 756 2.30 13.64 -11.79
CA PRO A 756 3.03 14.30 -10.70
C PRO A 756 3.41 15.76 -11.00
N HIS A 757 2.96 16.32 -12.13
CA HIS A 757 3.18 17.70 -12.52
C HIS A 757 1.87 18.35 -12.96
N PRO A 758 1.74 19.69 -12.83
CA PRO A 758 0.59 20.42 -13.33
C PRO A 758 0.27 20.12 -14.80
N GLN A 759 -1.01 20.09 -15.15
CA GLN A 759 -1.49 19.84 -16.51
C GLN A 759 -2.50 20.88 -16.97
N GLN A 760 -2.30 21.37 -18.18
CA GLN A 760 -3.28 22.23 -18.86
C GLN A 760 -4.35 21.35 -19.49
N VAL A 761 -5.61 21.63 -19.15
CA VAL A 761 -6.77 20.92 -19.71
C VAL A 761 -7.81 21.91 -20.22
N THR A 762 -8.42 21.59 -21.35
CA THR A 762 -9.56 22.33 -21.88
C THR A 762 -10.86 21.78 -21.29
N LEU A 763 -11.67 22.67 -20.71
CA LEU A 763 -12.98 22.42 -20.12
C LEU A 763 -14.01 23.32 -20.82
N GLY A 764 -14.76 22.75 -21.78
CA GLY A 764 -15.64 23.53 -22.64
C GLY A 764 -14.85 24.57 -23.44
N ARG A 765 -15.03 25.87 -23.15
CA ARG A 765 -14.30 26.98 -23.79
C ARG A 765 -13.16 27.56 -22.95
N GLN A 766 -12.89 26.99 -21.78
CA GLN A 766 -11.90 27.50 -20.84
C GLN A 766 -10.69 26.57 -20.77
N ASN A 767 -9.50 27.14 -20.66
CA ASN A 767 -8.28 26.40 -20.33
C ASN A 767 -8.01 26.55 -18.84
N VAL A 768 -7.78 25.42 -18.17
CA VAL A 768 -7.56 25.34 -16.73
C VAL A 768 -6.26 24.61 -16.45
N SER A 769 -5.44 25.16 -15.55
CA SER A 769 -4.21 24.54 -15.08
C SER A 769 -4.50 23.73 -13.82
N LEU A 770 -4.65 22.41 -13.97
CA LEU A 770 -4.75 21.50 -12.83
C LEU A 770 -3.38 21.40 -12.15
N ALA A 771 -3.37 21.38 -10.82
CA ALA A 771 -2.15 21.13 -10.04
C ALA A 771 -1.63 19.70 -10.22
N SER A 772 -0.43 19.44 -9.69
CA SER A 772 0.08 18.07 -9.57
C SER A 772 -0.94 17.25 -8.79
N PHE A 773 -1.42 16.15 -9.38
CA PHE A 773 -2.53 15.37 -8.84
C PHE A 773 -3.81 16.18 -8.52
N GLY A 774 -4.03 17.26 -9.27
CA GLY A 774 -5.18 18.14 -9.11
C GLY A 774 -6.44 17.63 -9.81
N PHE A 775 -7.58 18.26 -9.51
CA PHE A 775 -8.85 17.90 -10.14
C PHE A 775 -9.73 19.14 -10.37
N TYR A 776 -10.75 18.97 -11.19
CA TYR A 776 -11.84 19.92 -11.41
C TYR A 776 -13.16 19.16 -11.45
N ALA A 777 -14.05 19.43 -10.51
CA ALA A 777 -15.36 18.83 -10.41
C ALA A 777 -16.44 19.93 -10.44
N ALA A 778 -17.36 19.85 -11.39
CA ALA A 778 -18.42 20.84 -11.55
C ALA A 778 -19.79 20.19 -11.70
N GLY A 779 -20.78 20.79 -11.05
CA GLY A 779 -22.20 20.42 -11.14
C GLY A 779 -23.08 21.65 -10.96
N GLU A 780 -24.40 21.48 -10.94
CA GLU A 780 -25.33 22.59 -10.76
C GLU A 780 -25.04 23.33 -9.43
N GLY A 781 -24.71 24.62 -9.53
CA GLY A 781 -24.39 25.46 -8.39
C GLY A 781 -23.12 25.05 -7.62
N MET A 782 -22.31 24.10 -8.08
CA MET A 782 -21.14 23.61 -7.36
C MET A 782 -19.88 23.59 -8.24
N LEU A 783 -18.78 24.08 -7.69
CA LEU A 783 -17.44 23.90 -8.23
C LEU A 783 -16.47 23.50 -7.12
N ALA A 784 -15.81 22.37 -7.27
CA ALA A 784 -14.71 21.95 -6.41
C ALA A 784 -13.46 21.70 -7.27
N ALA A 785 -12.31 22.20 -6.88
CA ALA A 785 -11.09 22.01 -7.66
C ALA A 785 -9.82 22.10 -6.82
N ASN A 786 -8.75 21.50 -7.35
CA ASN A 786 -7.37 21.74 -6.97
C ASN A 786 -6.57 22.24 -8.19
N LEU A 787 -6.25 23.53 -8.20
CA LEU A 787 -5.73 24.24 -9.37
C LEU A 787 -4.35 24.83 -9.12
N GLN A 788 -3.44 24.72 -10.09
CA GLN A 788 -2.11 25.34 -10.04
C GLN A 788 -2.19 26.86 -10.22
N ALA A 789 -3.18 27.33 -10.97
CA ALA A 789 -3.38 28.76 -11.20
C ALA A 789 -4.87 29.11 -11.35
N VAL A 790 -5.22 30.31 -10.90
CA VAL A 790 -6.55 30.91 -11.06
C VAL A 790 -6.40 32.33 -11.58
N GLY A 791 -6.85 32.56 -12.82
CA GLY A 791 -6.60 33.83 -13.52
C GLY A 791 -5.10 34.07 -13.67
N LYS A 792 -4.59 35.20 -13.14
CA LYS A 792 -3.17 35.55 -13.16
C LYS A 792 -2.39 35.08 -11.91
N HIS A 793 -3.05 34.45 -10.94
CA HIS A 793 -2.43 34.01 -9.69
C HIS A 793 -1.97 32.55 -9.81
N ALA A 794 -0.69 32.28 -9.54
CA ALA A 794 -0.12 30.93 -9.50
C ALA A 794 0.18 30.51 -8.06
N PHE A 795 -0.03 29.22 -7.75
CA PHE A 795 0.02 28.65 -6.39
C PHE A 795 1.05 27.52 -6.25
N GLY A 796 2.04 27.45 -7.14
CA GLY A 796 3.03 26.37 -7.16
C GLY A 796 2.44 25.02 -7.60
N GLU A 797 3.21 23.94 -7.43
CA GLU A 797 2.81 22.60 -7.89
C GLU A 797 1.64 22.00 -7.12
N GLU A 798 1.54 22.27 -5.81
CA GLU A 798 0.44 21.79 -4.94
C GLU A 798 -0.90 22.48 -5.22
N GLY A 799 -0.84 23.68 -5.79
CA GLY A 799 -2.01 24.47 -6.13
C GLY A 799 -2.86 24.91 -4.93
N ILE A 800 -4.09 25.32 -5.24
CA ILE A 800 -5.12 25.70 -4.28
C ILE A 800 -6.32 24.75 -4.36
N SER A 801 -6.75 24.25 -3.20
CA SER A 801 -7.93 23.39 -3.04
C SER A 801 -9.13 24.17 -2.49
N PHE A 802 -10.26 24.11 -3.18
CA PHE A 802 -11.48 24.81 -2.78
C PHE A 802 -12.78 24.11 -3.21
N VAL A 803 -13.88 24.48 -2.55
CA VAL A 803 -15.27 24.15 -2.94
C VAL A 803 -16.10 25.43 -2.88
N ILE A 804 -16.88 25.71 -3.91
CA ILE A 804 -17.86 26.81 -3.97
C ILE A 804 -19.23 26.18 -4.20
N GLU A 805 -20.21 26.52 -3.36
CA GLU A 805 -21.61 26.15 -3.55
C GLU A 805 -22.49 27.41 -3.57
N LYS A 806 -23.15 27.67 -4.70
CA LYS A 806 -24.07 28.79 -4.86
C LYS A 806 -25.46 28.43 -4.34
N ARG A 807 -26.07 29.38 -3.64
CA ARG A 807 -27.47 29.41 -3.23
C ARG A 807 -28.16 30.62 -3.88
N ALA A 808 -29.47 30.75 -3.70
CA ALA A 808 -30.26 31.78 -4.38
C ALA A 808 -29.75 33.22 -4.17
N SER A 809 -29.26 33.55 -2.96
CA SER A 809 -28.80 34.90 -2.59
C SER A 809 -27.40 34.96 -1.97
N CYS A 810 -26.72 33.82 -1.83
CA CYS A 810 -25.38 33.74 -1.25
C CYS A 810 -24.60 32.59 -1.87
N ALA A 811 -23.30 32.50 -1.59
CA ALA A 811 -22.53 31.29 -1.86
C ALA A 811 -21.69 30.91 -0.65
N ASP A 812 -21.48 29.64 -0.44
CA ASP A 812 -20.52 29.15 0.54
C ASP A 812 -19.21 28.80 -0.16
N LEU A 813 -18.10 29.16 0.48
CA LEU A 813 -16.74 28.89 0.03
C LEU A 813 -16.03 28.10 1.12
N TRP A 814 -15.50 26.94 0.76
CA TRP A 814 -14.53 26.20 1.55
C TRP A 814 -13.17 26.22 0.87
N VAL A 815 -12.11 26.42 1.64
CA VAL A 815 -10.72 26.36 1.15
C VAL A 815 -9.88 25.53 2.12
N TYR A 816 -9.01 24.68 1.58
CA TYR A 816 -8.09 23.87 2.38
C TYR A 816 -6.68 24.44 2.32
N THR A 817 -6.36 25.32 3.27
CA THR A 817 -5.10 26.06 3.26
C THR A 817 -4.68 26.60 4.63
N ARG A 818 -3.53 27.27 4.71
CA ARG A 818 -2.97 27.78 5.97
C ARG A 818 -3.54 29.15 6.35
N ALA A 819 -3.48 29.46 7.64
CA ALA A 819 -3.92 30.76 8.17
C ALA A 819 -3.09 31.91 7.57
N GLY A 820 -3.73 33.03 7.24
CA GLY A 820 -3.05 34.23 6.73
C GLY A 820 -2.59 34.18 5.26
N GLU A 821 -2.78 33.07 4.55
CA GLU A 821 -2.44 32.99 3.13
C GLU A 821 -3.38 33.87 2.28
N SER A 822 -2.83 34.50 1.23
CA SER A 822 -3.60 35.24 0.23
C SER A 822 -3.82 34.35 -0.99
N LEU A 823 -5.06 34.32 -1.48
CA LEU A 823 -5.46 33.40 -2.53
C LEU A 823 -6.52 33.97 -3.48
N ALA A 824 -6.80 33.24 -4.55
CA ALA A 824 -7.85 33.56 -5.51
C ALA A 824 -8.62 32.30 -5.91
N VAL A 825 -9.94 32.42 -6.05
CA VAL A 825 -10.81 31.36 -6.56
C VAL A 825 -11.59 31.82 -7.80
N PRO A 826 -11.99 30.92 -8.72
CA PRO A 826 -12.83 31.28 -9.86
C PRO A 826 -14.17 31.87 -9.40
N TRP A 827 -14.61 32.98 -10.01
CA TRP A 827 -15.88 33.61 -9.70
C TRP A 827 -16.56 34.17 -10.95
N GLN A 828 -17.69 33.57 -11.31
CA GLN A 828 -18.48 33.98 -12.46
C GLN A 828 -19.49 35.06 -12.06
N SER A 829 -19.05 36.32 -11.96
CA SER A 829 -19.91 37.51 -11.99
C SER A 829 -19.42 38.45 -13.10
N ARG A 830 -20.34 38.90 -13.97
CA ARG A 830 -20.04 39.86 -15.05
C ARG A 830 -20.01 41.32 -14.56
N GLN A 831 -20.49 41.59 -13.35
CA GLN A 831 -20.50 42.93 -12.76
C GLN A 831 -19.44 43.05 -11.67
N ARG A 832 -18.78 44.21 -11.58
CA ARG A 832 -17.96 44.59 -10.43
C ARG A 832 -18.89 44.82 -9.23
N SER A 833 -19.24 43.75 -8.54
CA SER A 833 -19.97 43.78 -7.28
C SER A 833 -18.98 43.67 -6.12
N THR A 834 -19.05 44.60 -5.17
CA THR A 834 -18.40 44.42 -3.86
C THR A 834 -19.11 43.27 -3.15
N LEU A 835 -18.35 42.26 -2.75
CA LEU A 835 -18.82 41.07 -2.06
C LEU A 835 -18.36 41.10 -0.61
N ARG A 836 -19.20 40.61 0.29
CA ARG A 836 -18.87 40.46 1.71
C ARG A 836 -18.67 38.98 2.02
N LEU A 837 -17.48 38.64 2.52
CA LEU A 837 -17.15 37.30 3.01
C LEU A 837 -17.21 37.31 4.53
N ARG A 838 -18.06 36.47 5.10
CA ARG A 838 -18.12 36.22 6.54
C ARG A 838 -17.57 34.83 6.83
N TRP A 839 -16.44 34.76 7.51
CA TRP A 839 -15.82 33.51 7.94
C TRP A 839 -16.48 32.96 9.20
N ASP A 840 -16.43 31.65 9.40
CA ASP A 840 -16.91 30.99 10.63
C ASP A 840 -16.17 31.47 11.89
N SER A 841 -14.97 32.02 11.75
CA SER A 841 -14.22 32.69 12.84
C SER A 841 -14.85 34.02 13.29
N GLY A 842 -15.88 34.51 12.59
CA GLY A 842 -16.47 35.83 12.79
C GLY A 842 -15.79 36.95 11.99
N ALA A 843 -14.60 36.69 11.43
CA ALA A 843 -13.90 37.65 10.58
C ALA A 843 -14.74 37.99 9.34
N THR A 844 -14.79 39.28 8.98
CA THR A 844 -15.50 39.75 7.78
C THR A 844 -14.54 40.50 6.87
N ILE A 845 -14.56 40.17 5.58
CA ILE A 845 -13.71 40.79 4.55
C ILE A 845 -14.61 41.33 3.45
N GLN A 846 -14.32 42.53 2.97
CA GLN A 846 -14.90 43.05 1.73
C GLN A 846 -13.90 42.91 0.60
N THR A 847 -14.32 42.36 -0.52
CA THR A 847 -13.50 42.19 -1.71
C THR A 847 -14.35 42.41 -2.97
N ALA A 848 -13.73 42.46 -4.15
CA ALA A 848 -14.45 42.60 -5.41
C ALA A 848 -13.97 41.55 -6.40
N ALA A 849 -14.91 40.92 -7.11
CA ALA A 849 -14.57 40.03 -8.21
C ALA A 849 -13.92 40.84 -9.35
N ARG A 850 -12.78 40.35 -9.86
CA ARG A 850 -12.01 40.97 -10.95
C ARG A 850 -11.51 39.88 -11.90
N ASP A 851 -11.63 40.11 -13.20
CA ASP A 851 -11.15 39.21 -14.25
C ASP A 851 -11.61 37.74 -14.08
N GLY A 852 -12.84 37.52 -13.62
CA GLY A 852 -13.40 36.18 -13.37
C GLY A 852 -12.83 35.49 -12.12
N THR A 853 -12.18 36.22 -11.23
CA THR A 853 -11.59 35.70 -9.99
C THR A 853 -12.03 36.50 -8.76
N LEU A 854 -12.02 35.84 -7.61
CA LEU A 854 -12.28 36.43 -6.30
C LEU A 854 -11.01 36.33 -5.44
N PRO A 855 -10.24 37.42 -5.28
CA PRO A 855 -9.11 37.45 -4.37
C PRO A 855 -9.59 37.57 -2.91
N LEU A 856 -8.93 36.86 -2.00
CA LEU A 856 -9.22 36.89 -0.56
C LEU A 856 -8.00 36.51 0.28
N THR A 857 -8.02 36.85 1.56
CA THR A 857 -6.99 36.49 2.54
C THR A 857 -7.63 35.67 3.65
N ILE A 858 -6.96 34.59 4.06
CA ILE A 858 -7.43 33.72 5.13
C ILE A 858 -7.24 34.40 6.49
N PRO A 859 -8.23 34.33 7.40
CA PRO A 859 -8.09 34.86 8.75
C PRO A 859 -6.86 34.27 9.47
N THR A 860 -6.21 35.08 10.30
CA THR A 860 -5.07 34.66 11.14
C THR A 860 -5.51 34.15 12.52
N ALA A 861 -6.75 34.41 12.92
CA ALA A 861 -7.26 34.12 14.25
C ALA A 861 -7.85 32.70 14.32
N LEU A 862 -7.01 31.70 14.61
CA LEU A 862 -7.42 30.46 15.27
C LEU A 862 -6.44 30.14 16.41
N SER A 863 -7.01 29.66 17.51
CA SER A 863 -6.44 29.59 18.86
C SER A 863 -5.34 28.51 19.01
N ARG A 864 -4.11 28.83 18.64
CA ARG A 864 -2.95 28.27 19.36
C ARG A 864 -2.23 29.42 20.04
N GLN A 865 -2.11 29.33 21.36
CA GLN A 865 -1.18 30.16 22.12
C GLN A 865 0.22 29.72 21.68
N LEU A 866 0.74 30.32 20.62
CA LEU A 866 2.16 30.21 20.32
C LEU A 866 2.89 30.75 21.55
N VAL A 867 3.80 29.97 22.11
CA VAL A 867 4.61 30.43 23.23
C VAL A 867 5.84 31.12 22.64
N PRO A 868 5.92 32.47 22.63
CA PRO A 868 7.13 33.14 22.20
C PRO A 868 8.24 32.96 23.23
N PRO A 869 9.52 33.14 22.83
CA PRO A 869 10.58 33.28 23.81
C PRO A 869 10.28 34.48 24.73
N PRO A 870 10.47 34.38 26.06
CA PRO A 870 10.35 35.51 26.97
C PRO A 870 11.18 36.68 26.47
N ALA A 871 10.71 37.92 26.64
CA ALA A 871 11.41 39.11 26.12
C ALA A 871 12.87 39.22 26.62
N SER A 872 13.15 38.70 27.83
CA SER A 872 14.48 38.63 28.43
C SER A 872 15.44 37.65 27.74
N LEU A 873 14.91 36.64 27.03
CA LEU A 873 15.68 35.60 26.33
C LEU A 873 15.64 35.75 24.80
N ALA A 874 14.58 36.34 24.24
CA ALA A 874 14.37 36.43 22.78
C ALA A 874 15.52 37.11 22.01
N LYS A 875 16.26 38.00 22.66
CA LYS A 875 17.39 38.76 22.07
C LYS A 875 18.77 38.25 22.50
N ARG A 876 18.85 37.10 23.20
CA ARG A 876 20.10 36.55 23.73
C ARG A 876 20.22 35.07 23.39
N ALA A 877 21.38 34.68 22.86
CA ALA A 877 21.64 33.27 22.62
C ALA A 877 21.80 32.52 23.95
N PRO A 878 21.49 31.21 24.05
CA PRO A 878 21.67 30.43 25.28
C PRO A 878 23.06 30.53 25.92
N ARG A 879 24.12 30.67 25.11
CA ARG A 879 25.49 30.93 25.57
C ARG A 879 25.66 32.20 26.40
N GLU A 880 24.77 33.16 26.24
CA GLU A 880 24.77 34.45 26.94
C GLU A 880 23.90 34.42 28.20
N TRP A 881 23.16 33.34 28.47
CA TRP A 881 22.26 33.27 29.64
C TRP A 881 23.04 33.14 30.95
N ASN A 882 22.51 33.73 32.02
CA ASN A 882 23.07 33.66 33.36
C ASN A 882 21.97 33.29 34.38
N PRO A 883 22.10 32.20 35.16
CA PRO A 883 23.18 31.19 35.10
C PRO A 883 23.17 30.39 33.79
N LYS A 884 24.32 29.78 33.44
CA LYS A 884 24.42 28.89 32.28
C LYS A 884 23.60 27.61 32.52
N PRO A 885 22.72 27.22 31.58
CA PRO A 885 21.95 25.99 31.71
C PRO A 885 22.83 24.75 31.47
N ALA A 886 22.41 23.60 31.98
CA ALA A 886 23.05 22.30 31.79
C ALA A 886 22.46 21.51 30.61
N ILE A 887 23.15 20.45 30.18
CA ILE A 887 22.63 19.43 29.26
C ILE A 887 22.49 18.12 30.03
N GLY A 888 21.31 17.51 29.99
CA GLY A 888 21.02 16.22 30.60
C GLY A 888 21.11 15.08 29.59
N VAL A 889 21.71 13.96 29.97
CA VAL A 889 21.61 12.68 29.25
C VAL A 889 20.94 11.68 30.19
N LEU A 890 19.88 11.01 29.73
CA LEU A 890 19.25 9.98 30.56
C LEU A 890 20.18 8.78 30.69
N ASP A 891 20.50 8.39 31.91
CA ASP A 891 21.33 7.22 32.22
C ASP A 891 20.67 6.46 33.37
N MET A 892 19.62 5.73 33.00
CA MET A 892 18.72 4.99 33.87
C MET A 892 19.32 3.61 34.21
N PRO A 893 19.76 3.38 35.45
CA PRO A 893 20.39 2.11 35.83
C PRO A 893 19.47 0.92 35.56
N GLY A 894 20.02 -0.12 34.93
CA GLY A 894 19.28 -1.35 34.60
C GLY A 894 18.31 -1.24 33.42
N LEU A 895 18.19 -0.07 32.76
CA LEU A 895 17.46 0.07 31.51
C LEU A 895 18.43 -0.06 30.34
N SER A 896 18.07 -0.84 29.31
CA SER A 896 18.89 -1.00 28.10
C SER A 896 18.23 -0.30 26.90
N PRO A 897 19.00 0.36 26.01
CA PRO A 897 18.46 0.92 24.77
C PRO A 897 17.85 -0.16 23.88
N VAL A 898 16.75 0.16 23.19
CA VAL A 898 16.16 -0.70 22.15
C VAL A 898 16.27 0.02 20.81
N TRP A 899 16.67 -0.72 19.77
CA TRP A 899 16.97 -0.21 18.44
C TRP A 899 18.04 0.89 18.39
N SER A 900 18.92 0.96 19.39
CA SER A 900 20.11 1.81 19.39
C SER A 900 21.28 1.02 19.94
N LYS A 901 22.46 1.20 19.33
CA LYS A 901 23.74 0.70 19.88
C LYS A 901 24.53 1.78 20.63
N ILE A 902 24.07 3.03 20.57
CA ILE A 902 24.74 4.17 21.20
C ILE A 902 24.29 4.25 22.66
N THR A 903 25.24 4.08 23.57
CA THR A 903 25.01 4.02 25.01
C THR A 903 24.87 5.41 25.63
N PRO A 904 24.21 5.55 26.81
CA PRO A 904 24.21 6.80 27.58
C PRO A 904 25.63 7.35 27.83
N ALA A 905 26.59 6.46 28.11
CA ALA A 905 27.98 6.82 28.37
C ALA A 905 28.67 7.45 27.15
N GLU A 906 28.39 6.95 25.94
CA GLU A 906 28.92 7.52 24.69
C GLU A 906 28.34 8.91 24.42
N TRP A 907 27.04 9.12 24.67
CA TRP A 907 26.41 10.44 24.57
C TRP A 907 27.00 11.43 25.58
N LEU A 908 27.16 11.02 26.84
CA LEU A 908 27.80 11.84 27.88
C LEU A 908 29.21 12.25 27.47
N ARG A 909 30.04 11.29 27.04
CA ARG A 909 31.42 11.54 26.61
C ARG A 909 31.47 12.51 25.44
N ALA A 910 30.69 12.27 24.38
CA ALA A 910 30.70 13.13 23.20
C ALA A 910 30.30 14.58 23.51
N LEU A 911 29.31 14.79 24.37
CA LEU A 911 28.89 16.13 24.79
C LEU A 911 29.93 16.81 25.70
N GLN A 912 30.58 16.06 26.58
CA GLN A 912 31.69 16.55 27.42
C GLN A 912 32.93 16.93 26.59
N GLU A 913 33.16 16.24 25.48
CA GLU A 913 34.29 16.50 24.58
C GLU A 913 34.03 17.62 23.56
N SER A 914 32.78 18.08 23.43
CA SER A 914 32.34 19.10 22.48
C SER A 914 32.72 20.54 22.87
N ARG A 915 32.50 21.50 21.96
CA ARG A 915 32.76 22.92 22.22
C ARG A 915 31.84 23.49 23.29
N LEU A 916 30.64 22.91 23.46
CA LEU A 916 29.70 23.27 24.53
C LEU A 916 30.39 23.25 25.90
N THR A 917 31.16 22.19 26.18
CA THR A 917 31.84 22.02 27.47
C THR A 917 33.21 22.69 27.46
N LYS A 918 34.03 22.43 26.44
CA LYS A 918 35.43 22.88 26.39
C LYS A 918 35.61 24.38 26.18
N GLU A 919 34.75 25.01 25.37
CA GLU A 919 34.84 26.45 25.06
C GLU A 919 33.79 27.26 25.82
N TRP A 920 32.59 26.71 26.00
CA TRP A 920 31.46 27.47 26.55
C TRP A 920 31.09 27.09 27.98
N ASN A 921 31.84 26.20 28.64
CA ASN A 921 31.65 25.80 30.04
C ASN A 921 30.20 25.37 30.37
N VAL A 922 29.53 24.69 29.43
CA VAL A 922 28.22 24.06 29.66
C VAL A 922 28.41 22.80 30.50
N SER A 923 27.63 22.65 31.56
CA SER A 923 27.67 21.45 32.39
C SER A 923 26.86 20.32 31.75
N VAL A 924 27.48 19.19 31.45
CA VAL A 924 26.82 17.96 30.96
C VAL A 924 26.67 16.98 32.13
N ARG A 925 25.45 16.48 32.38
CA ARG A 925 25.13 15.65 33.55
C ARG A 925 24.26 14.47 33.19
N ALA A 926 24.47 13.34 33.87
CA ALA A 926 23.55 12.21 33.84
C ALA A 926 22.28 12.55 34.63
N ILE A 927 21.13 12.11 34.12
CA ILE A 927 19.85 12.07 34.83
C ILE A 927 19.55 10.59 35.07
N SER A 928 19.65 10.15 36.31
CA SER A 928 19.72 8.71 36.64
C SER A 928 18.46 8.15 37.30
N SER A 929 17.41 8.96 37.43
CA SER A 929 16.10 8.50 37.90
C SER A 929 14.96 9.27 37.26
N VAL A 930 13.77 8.65 37.25
CA VAL A 930 12.54 9.30 36.76
C VAL A 930 12.22 10.57 37.55
N GLY A 931 12.45 10.57 38.87
CA GLY A 931 12.25 11.74 39.72
C GLY A 931 13.19 12.90 39.38
N GLU A 932 14.44 12.62 39.00
CA GLU A 932 15.37 13.65 38.50
C GLU A 932 14.92 14.19 37.15
N LEU A 933 14.42 13.34 36.25
CA LEU A 933 13.88 13.77 34.96
C LEU A 933 12.70 14.72 35.14
N ILE A 934 11.75 14.38 36.02
CA ILE A 934 10.60 15.26 36.32
C ILE A 934 11.08 16.62 36.83
N ARG A 935 12.04 16.65 37.78
CA ARG A 935 12.63 17.91 38.27
C ARG A 935 13.35 18.70 37.18
N ALA A 936 14.03 18.02 36.26
CA ALA A 936 14.73 18.68 35.14
C ALA A 936 13.74 19.33 34.16
N LEU A 937 12.66 18.62 33.80
CA LEU A 937 11.59 19.14 32.95
C LEU A 937 10.88 20.33 33.59
N ASP A 938 10.56 20.24 34.88
CA ASP A 938 9.85 21.29 35.62
C ASP A 938 10.72 22.53 35.88
N ALA A 939 12.05 22.36 36.00
CA ALA A 939 12.98 23.49 36.13
C ALA A 939 13.14 24.31 34.84
N GLY A 940 12.81 23.72 33.68
CA GLY A 940 12.74 24.41 32.39
C GLY A 940 14.09 24.77 31.75
N VAL A 941 14.00 25.44 30.60
CA VAL A 941 15.14 25.67 29.68
C VAL A 941 16.30 26.48 30.28
N THR A 942 16.01 27.38 31.23
CA THR A 942 17.02 28.22 31.87
C THR A 942 17.91 27.45 32.85
N ARG A 943 17.51 26.23 33.23
CA ARG A 943 18.32 25.31 34.04
C ARG A 943 18.82 24.11 33.23
N TRP A 944 18.00 23.61 32.32
CA TRP A 944 18.32 22.48 31.44
C TRP A 944 18.06 22.88 29.99
N PHE A 945 19.11 23.23 29.26
CA PHE A 945 19.02 23.66 27.87
C PHE A 945 18.55 22.52 26.96
N ALA A 946 19.10 21.32 27.17
CA ALA A 946 18.75 20.14 26.41
C ALA A 946 18.69 18.88 27.28
N ILE A 947 17.85 17.92 26.89
CA ILE A 947 17.78 16.57 27.45
C ILE A 947 17.84 15.57 26.29
N VAL A 948 18.77 14.61 26.38
CA VAL A 948 18.97 13.54 25.39
C VAL A 948 18.49 12.22 25.96
N ASN A 949 17.54 11.59 25.27
CA ASN A 949 17.07 10.24 25.54
C ASN A 949 17.81 9.21 24.65
N PRO A 950 18.76 8.44 25.20
CA PRO A 950 19.57 7.48 24.43
C PRO A 950 18.86 6.14 24.19
N TYR A 951 17.67 5.92 24.75
CA TYR A 951 17.05 4.60 24.83
C TYR A 951 16.25 4.17 23.59
N GLY A 952 16.27 4.95 22.51
CA GLY A 952 15.56 4.63 21.27
C GLY A 952 14.04 4.67 21.45
N GLU A 953 13.38 3.51 21.46
CA GLU A 953 11.91 3.44 21.59
C GLU A 953 11.37 3.68 23.00
N LEU A 954 12.24 3.62 24.02
CA LEU A 954 11.83 3.69 25.41
C LEU A 954 11.90 5.12 25.94
N PHE A 955 10.98 5.44 26.84
CA PHE A 955 11.09 6.61 27.70
C PHE A 955 10.69 6.26 29.14
N PRO A 956 11.42 6.80 30.14
CA PRO A 956 11.09 6.58 31.55
C PRO A 956 9.87 7.40 31.98
N ALA A 957 8.96 6.77 32.73
CA ALA A 957 7.75 7.38 33.27
C ALA A 957 7.44 6.91 34.69
N GLU A 958 6.65 7.71 35.41
CA GLU A 958 6.11 7.39 36.75
C GLU A 958 4.58 7.50 36.69
N GLY A 959 3.87 6.49 37.21
CA GLY A 959 2.41 6.44 37.14
C GLY A 959 1.91 6.10 35.73
N GLU A 960 1.20 7.03 35.10
CA GLU A 960 0.73 6.92 33.71
C GLU A 960 1.72 7.58 32.74
N TRP A 961 1.88 7.01 31.54
CA TRP A 961 2.83 7.51 30.54
C TRP A 961 2.41 8.85 29.90
N ALA A 962 1.12 9.11 29.72
CA ALA A 962 0.62 10.29 29.00
C ALA A 962 0.98 11.61 29.71
N PRO A 963 0.83 11.74 31.06
CA PRO A 963 1.32 12.91 31.79
C PRO A 963 2.81 13.20 31.60
N MET A 964 3.65 12.17 31.47
CA MET A 964 5.09 12.37 31.21
C MET A 964 5.33 13.00 29.82
N LEU A 965 4.64 12.52 28.79
CA LEU A 965 4.75 13.12 27.45
C LEU A 965 4.26 14.56 27.41
N GLU A 966 3.20 14.90 28.16
CA GLU A 966 2.74 16.28 28.26
C GLU A 966 3.77 17.18 28.97
N ARG A 967 4.50 16.66 29.96
CA ARG A 967 5.63 17.38 30.59
C ARG A 967 6.76 17.63 29.59
N ILE A 968 7.14 16.61 28.80
CA ILE A 968 8.15 16.74 27.74
C ILE A 968 7.71 17.79 26.70
N LYS A 969 6.45 17.71 26.25
CA LYS A 969 5.85 18.69 25.33
C LYS A 969 5.90 20.11 25.89
N ARG A 970 5.50 20.30 27.15
CA ARG A 970 5.56 21.61 27.83
C ARG A 970 6.98 22.12 27.95
N TYR A 971 7.95 21.27 28.28
CA TYR A 971 9.37 21.63 28.32
C TYR A 971 9.85 22.15 26.95
N VAL A 972 9.52 21.45 25.87
CA VAL A 972 9.84 21.85 24.49
C VAL A 972 9.12 23.14 24.09
N GLN A 973 7.83 23.30 24.41
CA GLN A 973 7.08 24.53 24.15
C GLN A 973 7.72 25.76 24.79
N ASN A 974 8.28 25.60 25.99
CA ASN A 974 8.90 26.69 26.76
C ASN A 974 10.40 26.88 26.48
N GLY A 975 10.91 26.37 25.35
CA GLY A 975 12.27 26.61 24.88
C GLY A 975 13.23 25.43 25.02
N GLY A 976 12.84 24.38 25.72
CA GLY A 976 13.66 23.19 25.94
C GLY A 976 13.99 22.43 24.65
N ILE A 977 15.14 21.77 24.63
CA ILE A 977 15.57 20.90 23.53
C ILE A 977 15.48 19.44 23.98
N TRP A 978 14.61 18.65 23.37
CA TRP A 978 14.49 17.22 23.63
C TRP A 978 15.02 16.40 22.45
N TRP A 979 15.83 15.38 22.70
CA TRP A 979 16.33 14.47 21.67
C TRP A 979 15.86 13.04 21.89
N GLU A 980 15.24 12.46 20.86
CA GLU A 980 14.99 11.02 20.72
C GLU A 980 15.97 10.45 19.70
N THR A 981 16.77 9.46 20.11
CA THR A 981 18.02 9.11 19.42
C THR A 981 17.94 7.90 18.51
N ALA A 982 16.82 7.16 18.48
CA ALA A 982 16.59 6.07 17.53
C ALA A 982 15.12 5.62 17.50
N GLY A 983 14.80 4.78 16.52
CA GLY A 983 13.58 3.97 16.44
C GLY A 983 12.24 4.71 16.44
N TYR A 984 11.18 3.99 16.82
CA TYR A 984 9.87 4.56 17.04
C TYR A 984 9.82 5.27 18.40
N SER A 985 10.25 6.53 18.44
CA SER A 985 10.29 7.32 19.67
C SER A 985 8.98 7.21 20.47
N PHE A 986 9.09 7.07 21.78
CA PHE A 986 7.95 6.92 22.70
C PHE A 986 7.04 5.70 22.45
N PHE A 987 7.53 4.61 21.86
CA PHE A 987 6.72 3.40 21.62
C PHE A 987 6.53 2.55 22.89
N ILE A 988 7.49 2.60 23.82
CA ILE A 988 7.49 1.83 25.07
C ILE A 988 7.67 2.76 26.27
N ALA A 989 6.71 2.74 27.20
CA ALA A 989 6.85 3.42 28.49
C ALA A 989 7.53 2.48 29.49
N SER A 990 8.57 2.97 30.17
CA SER A 990 9.36 2.22 31.15
C SER A 990 9.14 2.77 32.56
N TYR A 991 8.63 1.92 33.45
CA TYR A 991 8.33 2.27 34.83
C TYR A 991 9.32 1.61 35.78
N PRO A 992 9.89 2.34 36.75
CA PRO A 992 10.78 1.76 37.74
C PRO A 992 10.02 0.78 38.64
N GLN A 993 10.61 -0.38 38.93
CA GLN A 993 10.11 -1.36 39.89
C GLN A 993 11.24 -1.85 40.79
N ARG A 994 10.90 -2.52 41.90
CA ARG A 994 11.90 -3.09 42.81
C ARG A 994 12.76 -4.12 42.06
N GLY A 995 14.01 -3.78 41.78
CA GLY A 995 14.98 -4.65 41.10
C GLY A 995 14.97 -4.60 39.57
N GLY A 996 14.26 -3.66 38.93
CA GLY A 996 14.27 -3.55 37.47
C GLY A 996 13.26 -2.56 36.90
N TRP A 997 12.82 -2.81 35.66
CA TRP A 997 11.89 -1.96 34.92
C TRP A 997 10.70 -2.78 34.42
N ARG A 998 9.48 -2.25 34.59
CA ARG A 998 8.29 -2.75 33.89
C ARG A 998 8.09 -1.93 32.63
N GLN A 999 7.97 -2.61 31.50
CA GLN A 999 7.71 -1.98 30.21
C GLN A 999 6.25 -2.15 29.81
N GLN A 1000 5.69 -1.11 29.22
CA GLN A 1000 4.36 -1.13 28.60
C GLN A 1000 4.50 -0.68 27.16
N VAL A 1001 4.19 -1.56 26.21
CA VAL A 1001 4.08 -1.19 24.80
C VAL A 1001 2.85 -0.30 24.64
N ILE A 1002 3.07 0.98 24.37
CA ILE A 1002 1.99 1.93 24.12
C ILE A 1002 1.68 2.06 22.62
N GLY A 1003 2.61 1.62 21.77
CA GLY A 1003 2.44 1.60 20.32
C GLY A 1003 2.63 2.99 19.69
N THR A 1004 1.92 3.24 18.59
CA THR A 1004 1.95 4.53 17.89
C THR A 1004 1.43 5.70 18.75
N ARG A 1005 0.68 5.39 19.82
CA ARG A 1005 0.06 6.35 20.74
C ARG A 1005 1.03 7.37 21.34
N GLY A 1006 2.30 7.00 21.55
CA GLY A 1006 3.29 7.91 22.15
C GLY A 1006 3.57 9.15 21.30
N LEU A 1007 4.09 8.97 20.08
CA LEU A 1007 4.28 10.10 19.15
C LEU A 1007 2.97 10.72 18.70
N GLU A 1008 1.90 9.91 18.59
CA GLU A 1008 0.57 10.46 18.35
C GLU A 1008 0.23 11.49 19.41
N THR A 1009 0.41 11.29 20.72
CA THR A 1009 0.13 12.32 21.76
C THR A 1009 0.87 13.66 21.53
N LEU A 1010 2.00 13.64 20.82
CA LEU A 1010 2.78 14.84 20.48
C LEU A 1010 2.39 15.45 19.12
N GLY A 1011 1.52 14.80 18.36
CA GLY A 1011 1.09 15.21 17.03
C GLY A 1011 2.15 15.05 15.95
N LEU A 1012 3.08 14.11 16.15
CA LEU A 1012 4.20 13.89 15.24
C LEU A 1012 4.00 12.59 14.47
N PRO A 1013 4.11 12.61 13.13
CA PRO A 1013 4.03 11.40 12.34
C PRO A 1013 5.35 10.63 12.39
N ILE A 1014 5.33 9.41 11.86
CA ILE A 1014 6.54 8.62 11.63
C ILE A 1014 6.57 8.09 10.21
N GLY A 1015 7.78 8.06 9.65
CA GLY A 1015 8.08 7.45 8.36
C GLY A 1015 7.81 5.96 8.36
N GLY A 1016 7.43 5.46 7.19
CA GLY A 1016 7.28 4.03 6.97
C GLY A 1016 8.63 3.32 6.83
N GLY A 1017 8.61 2.00 6.79
CA GLY A 1017 9.80 1.19 6.52
C GLY A 1017 9.71 -0.17 7.18
N LYS A 1018 10.42 -1.16 6.63
CA LYS A 1018 10.48 -2.49 7.25
C LYS A 1018 11.41 -2.44 8.45
N VAL A 1019 11.14 -3.29 9.46
CA VAL A 1019 12.04 -3.43 10.61
C VAL A 1019 13.45 -3.77 10.13
N GLU A 1020 13.55 -4.67 9.16
CA GLU A 1020 14.80 -5.16 8.55
C GLU A 1020 15.30 -4.30 7.36
N GLN A 1021 14.94 -3.02 7.29
CA GLN A 1021 15.39 -2.16 6.19
C GLN A 1021 16.92 -1.98 6.25
N PRO A 1022 17.64 -2.17 5.13
CA PRO A 1022 19.08 -1.94 5.09
C PRO A 1022 19.42 -0.43 5.22
N PRO A 1023 20.64 -0.08 5.64
CA PRO A 1023 21.10 1.30 5.65
C PRO A 1023 21.11 1.92 4.24
N GLU A 1024 20.52 3.10 4.08
CA GLU A 1024 20.46 3.84 2.82
C GLU A 1024 21.42 5.05 2.82
N PRO A 1025 21.80 5.60 1.64
CA PRO A 1025 22.67 6.78 1.57
C PRO A 1025 22.00 7.98 2.21
N LEU A 1026 22.78 8.77 2.94
CA LEU A 1026 22.32 10.00 3.57
C LEU A 1026 22.68 11.22 2.72
N ARG A 1027 21.82 12.23 2.74
CA ARG A 1027 22.05 13.53 2.11
C ARG A 1027 21.85 14.63 3.14
N VAL A 1028 22.80 15.54 3.27
CA VAL A 1028 22.58 16.76 4.06
C VAL A 1028 21.78 17.77 3.25
N THR A 1029 20.68 18.26 3.82
CA THR A 1029 19.78 19.23 3.18
C THR A 1029 20.45 20.62 3.11
N GLU A 1030 19.85 21.56 2.38
CA GLU A 1030 20.34 22.95 2.38
C GLU A 1030 20.25 23.60 3.77
N GLU A 1031 19.19 23.29 4.52
CA GLU A 1031 19.10 23.68 5.93
C GLU A 1031 20.19 22.99 6.77
N GLY A 1032 20.40 21.69 6.60
CA GLY A 1032 21.44 20.95 7.28
C GLY A 1032 22.84 21.50 7.02
N ARG A 1033 23.17 21.88 5.78
CA ARG A 1033 24.46 22.51 5.45
C ARG A 1033 24.68 23.81 6.22
N ARG A 1034 23.63 24.62 6.37
CA ARG A 1034 23.66 25.85 7.16
C ARG A 1034 23.86 25.60 8.66
N TRP A 1035 23.40 24.46 9.18
CA TRP A 1035 23.49 24.12 10.59
C TRP A 1035 24.77 23.38 10.96
N LEU A 1036 25.20 22.44 10.12
CA LEU A 1036 26.32 21.53 10.36
C LEU A 1036 27.66 22.08 9.85
N GLY A 1037 27.62 23.01 8.89
CA GLY A 1037 28.81 23.48 8.17
C GLY A 1037 29.31 22.47 7.13
N GLU A 1038 30.16 22.92 6.20
CA GLU A 1038 30.50 22.15 5.00
C GLU A 1038 31.23 20.84 5.34
N ARG A 1039 32.24 20.89 6.21
CA ARG A 1039 33.05 19.71 6.57
C ARG A 1039 32.21 18.56 7.13
N LEU A 1040 31.33 18.83 8.11
CA LEU A 1040 30.47 17.79 8.68
C LEU A 1040 29.42 17.34 7.65
N SER A 1041 28.94 18.26 6.80
CA SER A 1041 27.98 17.94 5.75
C SER A 1041 28.51 16.95 4.72
N GLU A 1042 29.77 17.13 4.31
CA GLU A 1042 30.48 16.20 3.42
C GLU A 1042 30.69 14.84 4.09
N GLN A 1043 31.11 14.83 5.36
CA GLN A 1043 31.29 13.59 6.13
C GLN A 1043 29.98 12.80 6.24
N VAL A 1044 28.88 13.46 6.60
CA VAL A 1044 27.56 12.81 6.71
C VAL A 1044 27.04 12.34 5.36
N SER A 1045 27.21 13.14 4.29
CA SER A 1045 26.78 12.75 2.94
C SER A 1045 27.56 11.56 2.36
N ALA A 1046 28.73 11.24 2.94
CA ALA A 1046 29.53 10.06 2.61
C ALA A 1046 29.18 8.83 3.48
N ARG A 1047 28.11 8.89 4.28
CA ARG A 1047 27.69 7.82 5.20
C ARG A 1047 26.31 7.29 4.86
N ARG A 1048 25.99 6.15 5.47
CA ARG A 1048 24.72 5.45 5.35
C ARG A 1048 24.13 5.19 6.73
N SER A 1049 22.81 5.16 6.82
CA SER A 1049 22.10 4.72 8.02
C SER A 1049 20.71 4.18 7.66
N VAL A 1050 20.11 3.40 8.55
CA VAL A 1050 18.74 2.89 8.36
C VAL A 1050 17.78 4.05 8.58
N VAL A 1051 16.85 4.28 7.64
CA VAL A 1051 15.84 5.36 7.72
C VAL A 1051 14.43 4.76 7.58
N ASN A 1052 14.12 3.76 8.41
CA ASN A 1052 12.83 3.06 8.38
C ASN A 1052 11.76 3.67 9.29
N ARG A 1053 12.12 4.68 10.07
CA ARG A 1053 11.27 5.40 11.02
C ARG A 1053 11.52 6.91 10.93
N GLY A 1054 11.81 7.37 9.71
CA GLY A 1054 12.18 8.74 9.38
C GLY A 1054 11.10 9.78 9.72
N LEU A 1055 11.37 11.02 9.36
CA LEU A 1055 10.42 12.12 9.41
C LEU A 1055 9.79 12.26 8.01
N PRO A 1056 8.46 12.03 7.84
CA PRO A 1056 7.81 12.05 6.53
C PRO A 1056 7.93 13.39 5.80
N ARG A 1057 8.17 13.35 4.48
CA ARG A 1057 8.25 14.54 3.60
C ARG A 1057 6.93 14.94 2.92
N SER A 1058 5.81 14.40 3.38
CA SER A 1058 4.50 14.69 2.77
C SER A 1058 4.11 16.17 2.97
N PRO A 1059 3.51 16.85 1.96
CA PRO A 1059 2.94 18.19 2.08
C PRO A 1059 1.96 18.39 3.24
N ASP A 1060 1.35 17.30 3.70
CA ASP A 1060 0.34 17.30 4.75
C ASP A 1060 0.91 16.86 6.12
N ALA A 1061 2.22 16.51 6.18
CA ALA A 1061 2.94 16.29 7.44
C ALA A 1061 3.26 17.63 8.13
N PRO A 1062 3.37 17.67 9.48
CA PRO A 1062 3.84 18.86 10.18
C PRO A 1062 5.23 19.27 9.67
N LEU A 1063 5.43 20.55 9.39
CA LEU A 1063 6.75 21.07 9.01
C LEU A 1063 7.78 20.79 10.12
N HIS A 1064 8.97 20.35 9.70
CA HIS A 1064 10.14 20.15 10.54
C HIS A 1064 11.38 20.71 9.87
N ALA A 1065 12.38 21.07 10.69
CA ALA A 1065 13.71 21.40 10.20
C ALA A 1065 14.43 20.09 9.85
N ALA A 1066 14.58 19.80 8.57
CA ALA A 1066 15.27 18.60 8.09
C ALA A 1066 16.77 18.90 7.96
N VAL A 1067 17.62 18.18 8.70
CA VAL A 1067 19.08 18.40 8.68
C VAL A 1067 19.78 17.31 7.86
N VAL A 1068 19.35 16.05 8.01
CA VAL A 1068 19.86 14.92 7.23
C VAL A 1068 18.68 14.16 6.66
N SER A 1069 18.72 13.84 5.36
CA SER A 1069 17.67 13.11 4.64
C SER A 1069 18.12 11.72 4.23
N GLY A 1070 17.18 10.78 4.25
CA GLY A 1070 17.27 9.51 3.53
C GLY A 1070 16.70 9.61 2.12
N VAL A 1071 16.44 8.45 1.51
CA VAL A 1071 15.88 8.29 0.17
C VAL A 1071 14.40 8.68 0.14
N ARG A 1072 13.62 8.27 1.14
CA ARG A 1072 12.15 8.52 1.22
C ARG A 1072 11.77 9.53 2.29
N ASP A 1073 12.30 9.36 3.50
CA ASP A 1073 12.00 10.22 4.64
C ASP A 1073 13.25 10.97 5.11
N ASP A 1074 13.07 12.00 5.94
CA ASP A 1074 14.22 12.66 6.56
C ASP A 1074 14.76 11.82 7.72
N PHE A 1075 16.08 11.70 7.82
CA PHE A 1075 16.77 10.88 8.83
C PHE A 1075 16.89 11.61 10.17
N ILE A 1076 17.30 12.88 10.15
CA ILE A 1076 17.44 13.70 11.37
C ILE A 1076 16.73 15.03 11.15
N GLY A 1077 15.79 15.35 12.02
CA GLY A 1077 15.10 16.63 12.00
C GLY A 1077 14.39 17.00 13.30
N GLY A 1078 13.94 18.25 13.38
CA GLY A 1078 13.39 18.86 14.59
C GLY A 1078 12.00 19.46 14.39
N TYR A 1079 11.10 19.22 15.36
CA TYR A 1079 9.75 19.75 15.39
C TYR A 1079 9.58 20.87 16.43
N ARG A 1080 8.78 21.88 16.06
CA ARG A 1080 8.33 22.97 16.95
C ARG A 1080 6.95 22.62 17.51
N LEU A 1081 6.87 22.17 18.76
CA LEU A 1081 5.59 21.73 19.39
C LEU A 1081 4.66 22.91 19.79
N GLY A 1082 4.61 23.98 19.00
CA GLY A 1082 3.81 25.19 19.26
C GLY A 1082 4.51 26.25 20.14
N GLY A 1083 5.81 26.11 20.35
CA GLY A 1083 6.63 27.09 21.08
C GLY A 1083 7.98 27.33 20.42
N TRP A 1084 8.96 27.75 21.20
CA TRP A 1084 10.27 28.20 20.71
C TRP A 1084 11.44 27.25 21.04
N GLY A 1085 11.17 26.08 21.61
CA GLY A 1085 12.12 24.96 21.75
C GLY A 1085 11.98 23.93 20.63
N TRP A 1086 12.66 22.79 20.75
CA TRP A 1086 12.67 21.74 19.72
C TRP A 1086 12.53 20.33 20.29
N LEU A 1087 11.76 19.48 19.62
CA LEU A 1087 11.85 18.04 19.75
C LEU A 1087 12.55 17.48 18.51
N TRP A 1088 13.77 17.00 18.68
CA TRP A 1088 14.58 16.38 17.65
C TRP A 1088 14.46 14.87 17.66
N ARG A 1089 14.48 14.28 16.47
CA ARG A 1089 14.42 12.84 16.27
C ARG A 1089 15.50 12.37 15.31
N ILE A 1090 16.06 11.21 15.61
CA ILE A 1090 16.83 10.39 14.69
C ILE A 1090 15.94 9.22 14.27
N GLY A 1091 15.50 9.22 13.02
CA GLY A 1091 14.56 8.25 12.49
C GLY A 1091 15.27 7.03 11.92
N GLY A 1092 15.23 5.90 12.61
CA GLY A 1092 15.85 4.66 12.13
C GLY A 1092 16.17 3.68 13.23
N PHE A 1093 16.13 2.39 12.92
CA PHE A 1093 16.65 1.35 13.82
C PHE A 1093 18.17 1.24 13.68
N TYR A 1094 18.85 1.20 14.82
CA TYR A 1094 20.30 1.15 14.94
C TYR A 1094 21.00 2.24 14.11
N PRO A 1095 20.71 3.52 14.39
CA PRO A 1095 21.28 4.62 13.62
C PRO A 1095 22.81 4.60 13.70
N ASN A 1096 23.46 5.05 12.63
CA ASN A 1096 24.91 5.04 12.50
C ASN A 1096 25.53 6.01 13.52
N PRO A 1097 26.34 5.53 14.50
CA PRO A 1097 26.93 6.39 15.52
C PRO A 1097 27.80 7.52 14.96
N ASP A 1098 28.51 7.26 13.85
CA ASP A 1098 29.37 8.23 13.16
C ASP A 1098 28.59 9.37 12.50
N VAL A 1099 27.26 9.24 12.41
CA VAL A 1099 26.37 10.30 11.91
C VAL A 1099 25.57 10.88 13.06
N ALA A 1100 24.91 10.01 13.85
CA ALA A 1100 24.02 10.42 14.93
C ALA A 1100 24.72 11.33 15.93
N ILE A 1101 25.89 10.91 16.45
CA ILE A 1101 26.58 11.67 17.51
C ILE A 1101 27.07 13.04 17.00
N PRO A 1102 27.84 13.13 15.89
CA PRO A 1102 28.34 14.41 15.43
C PRO A 1102 27.24 15.39 15.03
N VAL A 1103 26.16 14.90 14.42
CA VAL A 1103 25.02 15.75 14.02
C VAL A 1103 24.29 16.31 15.23
N VAL A 1104 23.99 15.49 16.24
CA VAL A 1104 23.34 15.94 17.49
C VAL A 1104 24.19 17.01 18.19
N VAL A 1105 25.50 16.76 18.32
CA VAL A 1105 26.43 17.71 18.93
C VAL A 1105 26.45 19.03 18.16
N ALA A 1106 26.59 19.00 16.83
CA ALA A 1106 26.62 20.20 15.99
C ALA A 1106 25.31 20.99 16.03
N VAL A 1107 24.16 20.30 16.04
CA VAL A 1107 22.84 20.94 16.18
C VAL A 1107 22.71 21.60 17.55
N LEU A 1108 23.14 20.95 18.63
CA LEU A 1108 23.13 21.55 19.97
C LEU A 1108 24.08 22.75 20.06
N GLU A 1109 25.28 22.67 19.48
CA GLU A 1109 26.21 23.80 19.39
C GLU A 1109 25.62 25.00 18.63
N ARG A 1110 24.94 24.73 17.52
CA ARG A 1110 24.22 25.74 16.73
C ARG A 1110 23.13 26.40 17.56
N LEU A 1111 22.25 25.60 18.17
CA LEU A 1111 21.13 26.10 18.96
C LEU A 1111 21.59 26.87 20.21
N TYR A 1112 22.70 26.47 20.82
CA TYR A 1112 23.25 27.14 22.00
C TYR A 1112 23.90 28.50 21.67
N SER A 1113 24.44 28.64 20.46
CA SER A 1113 25.19 29.83 20.02
C SER A 1113 24.36 30.87 19.26
N HIS A 1114 23.11 30.55 18.91
CA HIS A 1114 22.24 31.43 18.11
C HIS A 1114 21.04 31.91 18.92
N LEU A 1115 20.44 33.02 18.47
CA LEU A 1115 19.22 33.54 19.07
C LEU A 1115 18.10 32.51 19.00
N PRO A 1116 17.26 32.40 20.04
CA PRO A 1116 16.00 31.67 19.97
C PRO A 1116 15.19 32.11 18.75
N LEU A 1117 14.89 31.18 17.85
CA LEU A 1117 14.03 31.52 16.72
C LEU A 1117 12.60 31.75 17.24
N PRO A 1118 11.87 32.71 16.68
CA PRO A 1118 10.46 32.88 17.01
C PRO A 1118 9.67 31.61 16.68
N PRO A 1119 8.56 31.35 17.38
CA PRO A 1119 7.66 30.25 17.02
C PRO A 1119 7.23 30.41 15.55
N GLU A 1120 7.26 29.31 14.81
CA GLU A 1120 6.81 29.31 13.41
C GLU A 1120 5.31 29.65 13.32
N ARG A 1121 4.93 30.29 12.21
CA ARG A 1121 3.51 30.51 11.87
C ARG A 1121 2.81 29.17 11.84
N ASP A 1122 1.52 29.17 12.15
CA ASP A 1122 0.71 27.96 12.08
C ASP A 1122 0.82 27.30 10.70
N THR A 1123 1.49 26.15 10.65
CA THR A 1123 1.85 25.44 9.42
C THR A 1123 0.76 24.49 8.95
N VAL A 1124 -0.26 24.26 9.79
CA VAL A 1124 -1.31 23.28 9.53
C VAL A 1124 -2.32 23.85 8.54
N ARG A 1125 -2.56 23.12 7.45
CA ARG A 1125 -3.68 23.38 6.53
C ARG A 1125 -5.00 23.04 7.21
N ARG A 1126 -5.97 23.95 7.10
CA ARG A 1126 -7.31 23.79 7.69
C ARG A 1126 -8.38 23.97 6.65
N VAL A 1127 -9.55 23.40 6.93
CA VAL A 1127 -10.75 23.72 6.16
C VAL A 1127 -11.32 25.01 6.71
N TRP A 1128 -11.23 26.08 5.91
CA TRP A 1128 -11.85 27.35 6.22
C TRP A 1128 -13.16 27.47 5.47
N HIS A 1129 -14.19 27.98 6.13
CA HIS A 1129 -15.49 28.22 5.53
C HIS A 1129 -15.86 29.71 5.63
N ALA A 1130 -16.36 30.25 4.53
CA ALA A 1130 -16.94 31.59 4.46
C ALA A 1130 -18.25 31.57 3.68
N THR A 1131 -19.22 32.35 4.16
CA THR A 1131 -20.41 32.71 3.38
C THR A 1131 -20.18 34.05 2.67
N ILE A 1132 -20.47 34.07 1.38
CA ILE A 1132 -20.33 35.19 0.46
C ILE A 1132 -21.73 35.76 0.16
N THR A 1133 -21.92 37.06 0.41
CA THR A 1133 -23.16 37.80 0.09
C THR A 1133 -22.89 39.06 -0.71
#